data_AF-A0A6M4J8A5-F1
#
_entry.id   AF-A0A6M4J8A5-F1
#
_cell.length_a   1.000
_cell.length_b   1.000
_cell.length_c   1.000
_cell.angle_alpha   90.00
_cell.angle_beta   90.00
_cell.angle_gamma   90.00
#
_symmetry.space_group_name_H-M   'P 1'
#
loop_
_entity.id
_entity.type
_entity.pdbx_description
1 polymer ?
#
loop_
_entity_poly.entity_id
_entity_poly.type
_entity_poly.pdbx_seq_one_letter_code
_entity_poly.pdbx_strand_id
1 'polypeptide(L)'
;MEQSKKIFTLELHFKPNRLKDNFTDIPLIALDKNSSNAFLVLDQESSLLGKGFARILISNKNIKTLKIYENHSIPTEVWNNKEILNNISFFNLDSLRMDTNSIPIVHEYQRINENYQITKSRLDSLSSVMSVKEYEIRNILLNTIKTKINIIASEISNFKREHEYLLKETMNQIKENNISEALSSSYKHNDIFEHFIDQTIGNFLDVYREIYHTCKEVIDKYYSSSDYLGRAHLESLIKRFELLRKMHKTSREMVKRTLFLKDIESEISILKKTRSEVYKTAQKRIKNIISWYKKAIKLQRNKALYFQKNSLQYRYLAKQIAVKKYIIKTLNNDRRGIKYLTESNFDELKTYLDSRMSLFIANNLSNTTISQHKFSIKKINEIIKKEFYLDLNQYVETSLSNESMYHEEIKSLQNKKRRVKHKKMNVFGIENFDEEINNLKTEIDLSSAKIEWKKEIDRSEYKNTILNNTMLNNNCNQIFKTHQNLLYVNMQWAIKFDEYIEKMNKNNKFETDALHQIRESTYDLNEIYSSINFMFDYLELLRYLIFDKFDLSVKNIKHIDLFARLIEILNSVSFSTASLTKPITNISPISRLKMGLLSELMNGAKTLFVADDITNNEYRLKNEFLRINKEFCMKSNITYTFITNNKDLILDNDFENLFVFYDNKLIEYGKTKDLFKQPLHPVFRRWLDNIPFKEQSREDIENYAFSDLFEFSNDHFIVAPNSIIKRLSADELHQIQPMIETQEQELTTINDLESYTDSTDTMIVNLDVTDLNEIDMDTQNITKEFMIYNENLDTSSIEINLTENEDAY
;
A
#
# COMPACT_ATOMS: atom_id res chain seq x y z
N MET A 1 -21.02 8.23 15.52
CA MET A 1 -19.87 7.39 15.87
C MET A 1 -19.19 6.98 14.57
N GLU A 2 -18.00 7.53 14.28
CA GLU A 2 -17.20 7.01 13.17
C GLU A 2 -16.80 5.58 13.52
N GLN A 3 -17.37 4.58 12.84
CA GLN A 3 -16.87 3.20 12.93
C GLN A 3 -15.37 3.24 12.61
N SER A 4 -14.53 2.81 13.55
CA SER A 4 -13.08 2.69 13.39
C SER A 4 -12.76 1.99 12.06
N LYS A 5 -12.27 2.74 11.06
CA LYS A 5 -11.95 2.19 9.74
C LYS A 5 -10.62 1.47 9.78
N LYS A 6 -10.61 0.26 10.36
CA LYS A 6 -9.44 -0.63 10.41
C LYS A 6 -8.89 -0.82 9.00
N ILE A 7 -7.59 -0.58 8.80
CA ILE A 7 -6.90 -0.75 7.51
C ILE A 7 -6.15 -2.07 7.44
N PHE A 8 -5.50 -2.48 8.53
CA PHE A 8 -4.66 -3.68 8.58
C PHE A 8 -4.91 -4.45 9.88
N THR A 9 -5.12 -5.76 9.78
CA THR A 9 -5.13 -6.65 10.95
C THR A 9 -4.14 -7.79 10.81
N LEU A 10 -3.49 -8.13 11.92
CA LEU A 10 -2.65 -9.30 12.08
C LEU A 10 -3.15 -10.12 13.27
N GLU A 11 -3.50 -11.37 13.03
CA GLU A 11 -4.19 -12.23 13.99
C GLU A 11 -3.50 -13.59 14.15
N LEU A 12 -3.58 -14.14 15.37
CA LEU A 12 -3.19 -15.50 15.73
C LEU A 12 -1.74 -15.84 15.35
N HIS A 13 -0.80 -14.92 15.52
CA HIS A 13 0.61 -15.24 15.28
C HIS A 13 1.16 -16.06 16.43
N PHE A 14 1.67 -17.26 16.13
CA PHE A 14 2.39 -18.07 17.09
C PHE A 14 3.63 -18.71 16.46
N LYS A 15 4.79 -18.55 17.10
CA LYS A 15 6.05 -19.15 16.67
C LYS A 15 6.91 -19.57 17.86
N PRO A 16 7.21 -20.88 18.02
CA PRO A 16 8.21 -21.31 18.99
C PRO A 16 9.61 -20.86 18.55
N ASN A 17 10.42 -20.41 19.50
CA ASN A 17 11.79 -19.99 19.26
C ASN A 17 12.75 -21.20 19.18
N ARG A 18 13.98 -21.01 18.68
CA ARG A 18 14.98 -22.10 18.53
C ARG A 18 15.49 -22.63 19.86
N LEU A 19 15.55 -21.77 20.88
CA LEU A 19 15.76 -22.17 22.27
C LEU A 19 14.41 -22.64 22.81
N LYS A 20 14.34 -23.87 23.33
CA LYS A 20 13.10 -24.61 23.63
C LYS A 20 12.16 -23.95 24.66
N ASP A 21 12.56 -22.83 25.27
CA ASP A 21 11.90 -22.25 26.44
C ASP A 21 11.17 -20.91 26.15
N ASN A 22 11.08 -20.45 24.88
CA ASN A 22 10.39 -19.18 24.57
C ASN A 22 9.63 -19.21 23.23
N PHE A 23 8.58 -18.40 23.10
CA PHE A 23 7.73 -18.29 21.91
C PHE A 23 7.27 -16.84 21.68
N THR A 24 7.01 -16.51 20.41
CA THR A 24 6.34 -15.27 20.01
C THR A 24 4.84 -15.53 19.91
N ASP A 25 4.02 -14.73 20.59
CA ASP A 25 2.55 -14.81 20.53
C ASP A 25 1.96 -13.41 20.38
N ILE A 26 1.22 -13.19 19.30
CA ILE A 26 0.53 -11.93 19.03
C ILE A 26 -0.92 -12.29 18.68
N PRO A 27 -1.88 -12.05 19.60
CA PRO A 27 -3.27 -12.45 19.39
C PRO A 27 -3.95 -11.61 18.32
N LEU A 28 -3.84 -10.28 18.42
CA LEU A 28 -4.41 -9.31 17.50
C LEU A 28 -3.55 -8.04 17.48
N ILE A 29 -3.26 -7.54 16.28
CA ILE A 29 -2.87 -6.15 16.03
C ILE A 29 -3.88 -5.62 15.03
N ALA A 30 -4.57 -4.54 15.37
CA ALA A 30 -5.46 -3.83 14.46
C ALA A 30 -4.98 -2.39 14.34
N LEU A 31 -4.72 -1.94 13.11
CA LEU A 31 -4.30 -0.58 12.80
C LEU A 31 -5.42 0.13 12.06
N ASP A 32 -5.69 1.37 12.46
CA ASP A 32 -6.68 2.21 11.81
C ASP A 32 -6.14 2.94 10.57
N LYS A 33 -7.07 3.39 9.72
CA LYS A 33 -6.74 4.17 8.54
C LYS A 33 -6.18 5.54 8.96
N ASN A 34 -5.05 5.91 8.37
CA ASN A 34 -4.38 7.20 8.58
C ASN A 34 -3.98 7.47 10.04
N SER A 35 -3.75 6.42 10.83
CA SER A 35 -3.30 6.56 12.22
C SER A 35 -1.78 6.50 12.34
N SER A 36 -1.26 7.12 13.41
CA SER A 36 0.14 6.99 13.81
C SER A 36 0.29 6.05 15.00
N ASN A 37 1.02 4.96 14.82
CA ASN A 37 1.12 3.87 15.77
C ASN A 37 2.58 3.67 16.20
N ALA A 38 2.81 3.36 17.47
CA ALA A 38 4.12 3.03 18.02
C ALA A 38 4.09 1.64 18.65
N PHE A 39 5.08 0.81 18.34
CA PHE A 39 5.30 -0.48 18.98
C PHE A 39 6.51 -0.33 19.91
N LEU A 40 6.24 -0.31 21.22
CA LEU A 40 7.26 -0.22 22.26
C LEU A 40 7.65 -1.63 22.70
N VAL A 41 8.88 -2.03 22.41
CA VAL A 41 9.44 -3.32 22.83
C VAL A 41 10.31 -3.10 24.06
N LEU A 42 9.89 -3.64 25.20
CA LEU A 42 10.53 -3.39 26.49
C LEU A 42 11.86 -4.14 26.66
N ASP A 43 12.03 -5.30 26.01
CA ASP A 43 13.22 -6.15 26.05
C ASP A 43 14.20 -5.86 24.90
N GLN A 44 15.46 -5.58 25.21
CA GLN A 44 16.49 -5.27 24.19
C GLN A 44 16.87 -6.48 23.33
N GLU A 45 16.79 -7.71 23.88
CA GLU A 45 17.11 -8.96 23.18
C GLU A 45 15.92 -9.51 22.36
N SER A 46 14.83 -8.75 22.24
CA SER A 46 13.61 -9.20 21.60
C SER A 46 13.82 -9.56 20.13
N SER A 47 13.19 -10.65 19.70
CA SER A 47 13.20 -11.05 18.29
C SER A 47 12.30 -10.19 17.40
N LEU A 48 11.57 -9.23 17.98
CA LEU A 48 10.67 -8.31 17.30
C LEU A 48 11.38 -7.09 16.69
N LEU A 49 12.51 -6.67 17.27
CA LEU A 49 13.24 -5.47 16.83
C LEU A 49 14.02 -5.70 15.52
N GLY A 50 14.44 -4.60 14.87
CA GLY A 50 15.09 -4.62 13.56
C GLY A 50 14.24 -5.34 12.51
N LYS A 51 14.82 -6.29 11.75
CA LYS A 51 14.09 -7.10 10.76
C LYS A 51 13.18 -8.19 11.37
N GLY A 52 13.05 -8.22 12.69
CA GLY A 52 12.25 -9.19 13.45
C GLY A 52 10.77 -9.19 13.04
N PHE A 53 10.12 -8.04 13.18
CA PHE A 53 8.71 -7.87 12.81
C PHE A 53 8.47 -8.04 11.30
N ALA A 54 9.41 -7.63 10.43
CA ALA A 54 9.33 -7.90 8.99
C ALA A 54 9.18 -9.40 8.69
N ARG A 55 9.91 -10.26 9.40
CA ARG A 55 9.78 -11.72 9.24
C ARG A 55 8.40 -12.21 9.67
N ILE A 56 7.78 -11.57 10.67
CA ILE A 56 6.40 -11.86 11.09
C ILE A 56 5.45 -11.48 9.96
N LEU A 57 5.58 -10.25 9.42
CA LEU A 57 4.78 -9.76 8.29
C LEU A 57 4.90 -10.66 7.06
N ILE A 58 6.07 -11.19 6.73
CA ILE A 58 6.27 -12.10 5.59
C ILE A 58 5.75 -13.52 5.89
N SER A 59 5.76 -13.95 7.16
CA SER A 59 5.44 -15.33 7.53
C SER A 59 4.02 -15.76 7.14
N ASN A 60 3.85 -17.07 6.95
CA ASN A 60 2.54 -17.72 6.78
C ASN A 60 1.96 -18.21 8.11
N LYS A 61 2.58 -17.86 9.25
CA LYS A 61 2.21 -18.31 10.60
C LYS A 61 1.24 -17.36 11.30
N ASN A 62 0.60 -16.47 10.56
CA ASN A 62 -0.40 -15.52 11.03
C ASN A 62 -1.49 -15.34 9.97
N ILE A 63 -2.63 -14.80 10.39
CA ILE A 63 -3.68 -14.34 9.49
C ILE A 63 -3.50 -12.83 9.32
N LYS A 64 -3.57 -12.35 8.08
CA LYS A 64 -3.42 -10.95 7.73
C LYS A 64 -4.64 -10.54 6.92
N THR A 65 -5.23 -9.40 7.24
CA THR A 65 -6.28 -8.79 6.42
C THR A 65 -5.92 -7.33 6.16
N LEU A 66 -6.21 -6.86 4.96
CA LEU A 66 -6.02 -5.47 4.57
C LEU A 66 -7.32 -4.96 3.93
N LYS A 67 -7.85 -3.84 4.40
CA LYS A 67 -8.99 -3.14 3.80
C LYS A 67 -8.48 -1.96 2.96
N ILE A 68 -8.72 -2.00 1.65
CA ILE A 68 -8.35 -0.90 0.73
C ILE A 68 -9.58 -0.03 0.50
N TYR A 69 -9.49 1.24 0.89
CA TYR A 69 -10.51 2.26 0.70
C TYR A 69 -10.19 3.06 -0.58
N GLU A 70 -10.81 2.73 -1.71
CA GLU A 70 -10.73 3.53 -2.94
C GLU A 70 -11.83 4.61 -2.95
N ASN A 71 -11.56 5.77 -3.57
CA ASN A 71 -12.41 6.97 -3.53
C ASN A 71 -13.91 6.65 -3.72
N HIS A 72 -14.69 6.88 -2.66
CA HIS A 72 -16.16 6.78 -2.62
C HIS A 72 -16.74 5.38 -2.88
N SER A 73 -15.92 4.33 -2.75
CA SER A 73 -16.33 2.94 -2.93
C SER A 73 -16.28 2.13 -1.62
N ILE A 74 -17.06 1.05 -1.56
CA ILE A 74 -17.07 0.07 -0.48
C ILE A 74 -15.64 -0.51 -0.34
N PRO A 75 -15.05 -0.56 0.86
CA PRO A 75 -13.68 -1.04 1.02
C PRO A 75 -13.52 -2.47 0.53
N THR A 76 -12.45 -2.70 -0.22
CA THR A 76 -12.13 -4.03 -0.71
C THR A 76 -11.22 -4.74 0.28
N GLU A 77 -11.69 -5.89 0.79
CA GLU A 77 -10.86 -6.73 1.65
C GLU A 77 -9.92 -7.63 0.84
N VAL A 78 -8.65 -7.54 1.18
CA VAL A 78 -7.57 -8.35 0.66
C VAL A 78 -7.11 -9.34 1.73
N TRP A 79 -7.11 -10.61 1.34
CA TRP A 79 -6.76 -11.76 2.19
C TRP A 79 -5.55 -12.54 1.66
N ASN A 80 -5.13 -12.24 0.43
CA ASN A 80 -4.00 -12.89 -0.21
C ASN A 80 -2.70 -12.29 0.32
N ASN A 81 -1.87 -13.11 0.97
CA ASN A 81 -0.60 -12.68 1.54
C ASN A 81 0.28 -11.91 0.53
N LYS A 82 0.34 -12.31 -0.75
CA LYS A 82 1.16 -11.62 -1.76
C LYS A 82 0.64 -10.21 -2.05
N GLU A 83 -0.67 -10.08 -2.18
CA GLU A 83 -1.33 -8.80 -2.49
C GLU A 83 -1.29 -7.86 -1.27
N ILE A 84 -1.39 -8.40 -0.06
CA ILE A 84 -1.20 -7.65 1.19
C ILE A 84 0.24 -7.12 1.26
N LEU A 85 1.24 -7.98 1.03
CA LEU A 85 2.65 -7.58 1.08
C LEU A 85 3.00 -6.52 0.03
N ASN A 86 2.33 -6.51 -1.13
CA ASN A 86 2.52 -5.44 -2.12
C ASN A 86 2.02 -4.06 -1.64
N ASN A 87 1.09 -4.03 -0.68
CA ASN A 87 0.52 -2.79 -0.14
C ASN A 87 1.12 -2.39 1.22
N ILE A 88 2.06 -3.18 1.74
CA ILE A 88 2.74 -2.92 3.01
C ILE A 88 4.22 -2.68 2.72
N SER A 89 4.72 -1.56 3.18
CA SER A 89 6.13 -1.20 3.13
C SER A 89 6.79 -1.47 4.49
N PHE A 90 8.00 -2.02 4.49
CA PHE A 90 8.81 -2.19 5.69
C PHE A 90 10.18 -1.54 5.50
N PHE A 91 10.50 -0.56 6.33
CA PHE A 91 11.75 0.20 6.29
C PHE A 91 12.52 0.01 7.59
N ASN A 92 13.83 -0.27 7.51
CA ASN A 92 14.67 -0.45 8.68
C ASN A 92 15.71 0.66 8.76
N LEU A 93 15.78 1.35 9.90
CA LEU A 93 16.77 2.40 10.16
C LEU A 93 18.23 1.89 10.16
N ASP A 94 18.47 0.58 10.31
CA ASP A 94 19.80 -0.03 10.12
C ASP A 94 20.42 0.30 8.75
N SER A 95 19.59 0.68 7.76
CA SER A 95 20.06 1.08 6.43
C SER A 95 20.93 2.34 6.43
N LEU A 96 21.22 2.96 7.59
CA LEU A 96 22.30 3.94 7.74
C LEU A 96 23.68 3.36 7.39
N ARG A 97 23.84 2.04 7.52
CA ARG A 97 25.05 1.28 7.19
C ARG A 97 24.97 0.75 5.75
N MET A 98 24.88 1.64 4.77
CA MET A 98 24.94 1.24 3.36
C MET A 98 26.37 0.86 2.96
N ASP A 99 26.50 -0.02 1.97
CA ASP A 99 27.79 -0.32 1.34
C ASP A 99 28.44 0.98 0.90
N THR A 100 29.64 1.23 1.42
CA THR A 100 30.33 2.51 1.33
C THR A 100 30.64 2.90 -0.11
N ASN A 101 30.65 1.95 -1.05
CA ASN A 101 31.10 2.16 -2.43
C ASN A 101 29.96 2.39 -3.44
N SER A 102 28.69 2.32 -3.02
CA SER A 102 27.57 2.52 -3.95
C SER A 102 27.28 4.01 -4.21
N ILE A 103 26.96 4.36 -5.46
CA ILE A 103 26.50 5.69 -5.84
C ILE A 103 25.02 5.86 -5.44
N PRO A 104 24.63 6.91 -4.71
CA PRO A 104 23.26 7.15 -4.25
C PRO A 104 22.18 7.06 -5.33
N ILE A 105 22.39 7.69 -6.49
CA ILE A 105 21.37 7.70 -7.56
C ILE A 105 21.11 6.30 -8.12
N VAL A 106 22.16 5.50 -8.25
CA VAL A 106 22.11 4.12 -8.77
C VAL A 106 21.35 3.25 -7.78
N HIS A 107 21.70 3.34 -6.51
CA HIS A 107 21.06 2.57 -5.45
C HIS A 107 19.55 2.90 -5.36
N GLU A 108 19.16 4.18 -5.42
CA GLU A 108 17.74 4.54 -5.42
C GLU A 108 17.01 4.06 -6.68
N TYR A 109 17.64 4.16 -7.85
CA TYR A 109 17.07 3.61 -9.08
C TYR A 109 16.81 2.11 -8.97
N GLN A 110 17.78 1.34 -8.46
CA GLN A 110 17.62 -0.11 -8.25
C GLN A 110 16.48 -0.43 -7.29
N ARG A 111 16.41 0.28 -6.15
CA ARG A 111 15.35 0.10 -5.15
C ARG A 111 13.95 0.35 -5.72
N ILE A 112 13.78 1.44 -6.49
CA ILE A 112 12.50 1.74 -7.13
C ILE A 112 12.18 0.65 -8.15
N ASN A 113 13.15 0.28 -8.99
CA ASN A 113 12.94 -0.69 -10.07
C ASN A 113 12.53 -2.07 -9.55
N GLU A 114 13.08 -2.53 -8.43
CA GLU A 114 12.71 -3.81 -7.81
C GLU A 114 11.26 -3.85 -7.32
N ASN A 115 10.77 -2.72 -6.78
CA ASN A 115 9.45 -2.64 -6.14
C ASN A 115 8.39 -1.92 -6.99
N TYR A 116 8.73 -1.52 -8.23
CA TYR A 116 7.91 -0.65 -9.06
C TYR A 116 6.55 -1.25 -9.43
N GLN A 117 5.47 -0.51 -9.13
CA GLN A 117 4.10 -0.84 -9.54
C GLN A 117 3.36 0.40 -10.07
N ILE A 118 2.65 0.22 -11.19
CA ILE A 118 1.81 1.26 -11.80
C ILE A 118 0.36 0.81 -11.81
N THR A 119 -0.54 1.70 -11.35
CA THR A 119 -1.99 1.45 -11.38
C THR A 119 -2.53 1.65 -12.79
N LYS A 120 -3.59 0.91 -13.15
CA LYS A 120 -4.21 1.01 -14.48
C LYS A 120 -4.73 2.44 -14.75
N SER A 121 -5.33 3.08 -13.76
CA SER A 121 -5.80 4.47 -13.85
C SER A 121 -4.66 5.45 -14.19
N ARG A 122 -3.50 5.32 -13.52
CA ARG A 122 -2.33 6.17 -13.83
C ARG A 122 -1.82 5.94 -15.24
N LEU A 123 -1.74 4.68 -15.68
CA LEU A 123 -1.32 4.34 -17.03
C LEU A 123 -2.26 4.94 -18.09
N ASP A 124 -3.57 4.79 -17.91
CA ASP A 124 -4.58 5.33 -18.82
C ASP A 124 -4.51 6.87 -18.85
N SER A 125 -4.36 7.52 -17.69
CA SER A 125 -4.21 8.99 -17.60
C SER A 125 -2.98 9.51 -18.35
N LEU A 126 -1.79 8.93 -18.09
CA LEU A 126 -0.54 9.33 -18.74
C LEU A 126 -0.62 9.11 -20.25
N SER A 127 -1.11 7.95 -20.70
CA SER A 127 -1.26 7.66 -22.12
C SER A 127 -2.19 8.66 -22.83
N SER A 128 -3.30 9.04 -22.18
CA SER A 128 -4.27 9.98 -22.74
C SER A 128 -3.66 11.38 -22.91
N VAL A 129 -3.02 11.92 -21.87
CA VAL A 129 -2.41 13.26 -21.89
C VAL A 129 -1.27 13.31 -22.90
N MET A 130 -0.37 12.33 -22.87
CA MET A 130 0.78 12.28 -23.78
C MET A 130 0.36 12.16 -25.25
N SER A 131 -0.70 11.39 -25.54
CA SER A 131 -1.20 11.24 -26.92
C SER A 131 -1.79 12.54 -27.48
N VAL A 132 -2.42 13.36 -26.62
CA VAL A 132 -3.03 14.62 -27.02
C VAL A 132 -1.97 15.71 -27.22
N LYS A 133 -0.96 15.73 -26.36
CA LYS A 133 0.12 16.74 -26.34
C LYS A 133 1.42 16.26 -26.98
N GLU A 134 1.35 15.31 -27.93
CA GLU A 134 2.53 14.67 -28.53
C GLU A 134 3.59 15.69 -29.01
N TYR A 135 3.21 16.62 -29.88
CA TYR A 135 4.17 17.56 -30.50
C TYR A 135 4.70 18.61 -29.52
N GLU A 136 3.85 19.07 -28.60
CA GLU A 136 4.25 19.97 -27.52
C GLU A 136 5.30 19.30 -26.61
N ILE A 137 5.03 18.07 -26.17
CA ILE A 137 5.98 17.28 -25.37
C ILE A 137 7.27 17.03 -26.16
N ARG A 138 7.18 16.59 -27.41
CA ARG A 138 8.38 16.37 -28.24
C ARG A 138 9.22 17.64 -28.42
N ASN A 139 8.59 18.81 -28.55
CA ASN A 139 9.27 20.09 -28.69
C ASN A 139 9.94 20.50 -27.37
N ILE A 140 9.26 20.33 -26.22
CA ILE A 140 9.84 20.52 -24.89
C ILE A 140 11.06 19.63 -24.72
N LEU A 141 10.93 18.33 -24.97
CA LEU A 141 12.02 17.37 -24.86
C LEU A 141 13.22 17.76 -25.76
N LEU A 142 12.96 18.16 -27.00
CA LEU A 142 14.01 18.58 -27.95
C LEU A 142 14.75 19.84 -27.46
N ASN A 143 14.03 20.85 -26.99
CA ASN A 143 14.62 22.11 -26.53
C ASN A 143 15.45 21.90 -25.26
N THR A 144 14.96 21.10 -24.31
CA THR A 144 15.68 20.80 -23.07
C THR A 144 16.93 19.96 -23.32
N ILE A 145 16.89 18.96 -24.20
CA ILE A 145 18.08 18.15 -24.51
C ILE A 145 19.14 18.98 -25.24
N LYS A 146 18.73 19.89 -26.13
CA LYS A 146 19.63 20.72 -26.95
C LYS A 146 20.67 21.48 -26.12
N THR A 147 20.30 21.96 -24.92
CA THR A 147 21.16 22.82 -24.10
C THR A 147 22.40 22.09 -23.59
N LYS A 148 22.27 20.80 -23.25
CA LYS A 148 23.31 20.02 -22.55
C LYS A 148 23.88 18.86 -23.35
N ILE A 149 23.19 18.37 -24.38
CA ILE A 149 23.62 17.15 -25.09
C ILE A 149 24.99 17.30 -25.78
N ASN A 150 25.30 18.48 -26.29
CA ASN A 150 26.60 18.74 -26.92
C ASN A 150 27.73 18.72 -25.87
N ILE A 151 27.44 19.21 -24.66
CA ILE A 151 28.37 19.17 -23.52
C ILE A 151 28.62 17.71 -23.15
N ILE A 152 27.57 16.92 -22.92
CA ILE A 152 27.66 15.49 -22.60
C ILE A 152 28.42 14.72 -23.69
N ALA A 153 28.15 14.97 -24.97
CA ALA A 153 28.84 14.33 -26.08
C ALA A 153 30.35 14.63 -26.07
N SER A 154 30.73 15.89 -25.80
CA SER A 154 32.12 16.30 -25.73
C SER A 154 32.84 15.69 -24.52
N GLU A 155 32.19 15.65 -23.35
CA GLU A 155 32.73 15.09 -22.12
C GLU A 155 33.01 13.60 -22.27
N ILE A 156 32.04 12.83 -22.78
CA ILE A 156 32.21 11.38 -22.99
C ILE A 156 33.29 11.08 -24.02
N SER A 157 33.39 11.87 -25.09
CA SER A 157 34.44 11.67 -26.09
C SER A 157 35.83 12.00 -25.55
N ASN A 158 35.96 13.05 -24.74
CA ASN A 158 37.21 13.42 -24.09
C ASN A 158 37.63 12.36 -23.07
N PHE A 159 36.69 11.94 -22.21
CA PHE A 159 36.92 10.89 -21.23
C PHE A 159 37.34 9.59 -21.92
N LYS A 160 36.67 9.16 -22.99
CA LYS A 160 37.06 7.95 -23.73
C LYS A 160 38.52 7.97 -24.18
N ARG A 161 38.96 9.11 -24.72
CA ARG A 161 40.35 9.26 -25.19
C ARG A 161 41.34 9.17 -24.03
N GLU A 162 41.07 9.87 -22.93
CA GLU A 162 41.95 9.89 -21.75
C GLU A 162 41.97 8.54 -21.03
N HIS A 163 40.80 7.92 -20.88
CA HIS A 163 40.61 6.59 -20.31
C HIS A 163 41.39 5.52 -21.06
N GLU A 164 41.27 5.46 -22.39
CA GLU A 164 42.03 4.51 -23.20
C GLU A 164 43.55 4.77 -23.17
N TYR A 165 43.97 6.02 -23.08
CA TYR A 165 45.39 6.38 -22.97
C TYR A 165 45.97 5.91 -21.64
N LEU A 166 45.30 6.20 -20.53
CA LEU A 166 45.77 5.84 -19.18
C LEU A 166 45.78 4.32 -18.97
N LEU A 167 44.78 3.59 -19.46
CA LEU A 167 44.79 2.12 -19.41
C LEU A 167 45.94 1.51 -20.22
N LYS A 168 46.29 2.11 -21.37
CA LYS A 168 47.46 1.68 -22.15
C LYS A 168 48.76 2.00 -21.42
N GLU A 169 48.85 3.17 -20.83
CA GLU A 169 50.03 3.61 -20.08
C GLU A 169 50.26 2.74 -18.85
N THR A 170 49.24 2.51 -18.01
CA THR A 170 49.36 1.63 -16.84
C THR A 170 49.82 0.23 -17.27
N MET A 171 49.29 -0.30 -18.36
CA MET A 171 49.67 -1.61 -18.87
C MET A 171 51.10 -1.66 -19.41
N ASN A 172 51.56 -0.62 -20.12
CA ASN A 172 52.93 -0.56 -20.59
C ASN A 172 53.91 -0.50 -19.42
N GLN A 173 53.61 0.30 -18.38
CA GLN A 173 54.41 0.37 -17.17
C GLN A 173 54.44 -0.96 -16.39
N ILE A 174 53.32 -1.70 -16.36
CA ILE A 174 53.28 -3.06 -15.82
C ILE A 174 54.19 -4.00 -16.62
N LYS A 175 54.18 -3.92 -17.96
CA LYS A 175 55.05 -4.75 -18.83
C LYS A 175 56.53 -4.42 -18.68
N GLU A 176 56.87 -3.15 -18.50
CA GLU A 176 58.23 -2.65 -18.28
C GLU A 176 58.73 -2.87 -16.84
N ASN A 177 57.89 -3.42 -15.97
CA ASN A 177 58.18 -3.74 -14.57
C ASN A 177 58.28 -2.50 -13.63
N ASN A 178 57.82 -1.33 -14.07
CA ASN A 178 57.78 -0.07 -13.31
C ASN A 178 56.49 0.06 -12.50
N ILE A 179 56.34 -0.74 -11.45
CA ILE A 179 55.08 -0.84 -10.69
C ILE A 179 54.69 0.47 -9.99
N SER A 180 55.64 1.27 -9.50
CA SER A 180 55.35 2.56 -8.88
C SER A 180 54.73 3.56 -9.86
N GLU A 181 55.20 3.57 -11.11
CA GLU A 181 54.66 4.44 -12.17
C GLU A 181 53.32 3.94 -12.69
N ALA A 182 53.12 2.62 -12.76
CA ALA A 182 51.83 2.02 -13.05
C ALA A 182 50.77 2.41 -12.00
N LEU A 183 51.14 2.37 -10.72
CA LEU A 183 50.27 2.74 -9.60
C LEU A 183 49.93 4.23 -9.61
N SER A 184 50.91 5.10 -9.86
CA SER A 184 50.68 6.54 -10.08
C SER A 184 49.72 6.80 -11.25
N SER A 185 49.88 6.07 -12.36
CA SER A 185 49.01 6.21 -13.53
C SER A 185 47.58 5.73 -13.25
N SER A 186 47.42 4.71 -12.41
CA SER A 186 46.10 4.26 -11.92
C SER A 186 45.43 5.29 -11.02
N TYR A 187 46.16 5.96 -10.12
CA TYR A 187 45.56 7.05 -9.32
C TYR A 187 45.10 8.23 -10.18
N LYS A 188 45.91 8.66 -11.15
CA LYS A 188 45.50 9.69 -12.12
C LYS A 188 44.26 9.28 -12.91
N HIS A 189 44.14 8.00 -13.23
CA HIS A 189 42.99 7.45 -13.93
C HIS A 189 41.71 7.50 -13.08
N ASN A 190 41.81 7.17 -11.79
CA ASN A 190 40.70 7.32 -10.84
C ASN A 190 40.25 8.79 -10.71
N ASP A 191 41.19 9.73 -10.56
CA ASP A 191 40.86 11.17 -10.42
C ASP A 191 40.09 11.70 -11.65
N ILE A 192 40.52 11.31 -12.85
CA ILE A 192 39.85 11.70 -14.11
C ILE A 192 38.46 11.07 -14.21
N PHE A 193 38.32 9.82 -13.78
CA PHE A 193 37.02 9.15 -13.76
C PHE A 193 36.04 9.79 -12.77
N GLU A 194 36.48 10.10 -11.56
CA GLU A 194 35.63 10.77 -10.56
C GLU A 194 35.12 12.11 -11.10
N HIS A 195 36.00 12.91 -11.71
CA HIS A 195 35.61 14.18 -12.32
C HIS A 195 34.61 13.97 -13.47
N PHE A 196 34.84 12.98 -14.33
CA PHE A 196 33.95 12.67 -15.44
C PHE A 196 32.56 12.21 -14.96
N ILE A 197 32.48 11.36 -13.94
CA ILE A 197 31.21 10.88 -13.37
C ILE A 197 30.43 12.04 -12.75
N ASP A 198 31.10 12.92 -11.98
CA ASP A 198 30.50 14.10 -11.38
C ASP A 198 29.86 15.02 -12.44
N GLN A 199 30.60 15.34 -13.51
CA GLN A 199 30.09 16.18 -14.61
C GLN A 199 28.96 15.50 -15.38
N THR A 200 29.15 14.23 -15.75
CA THR A 200 28.20 13.49 -16.60
C THR A 200 26.86 13.30 -15.91
N ILE A 201 26.86 12.80 -14.66
CA ILE A 201 25.62 12.63 -13.90
C ILE A 201 24.97 13.98 -13.61
N GLY A 202 25.77 15.02 -13.28
CA GLY A 202 25.25 16.38 -13.08
C GLY A 202 24.50 16.90 -14.32
N ASN A 203 25.12 16.80 -15.49
CA ASN A 203 24.52 17.21 -16.76
C ASN A 203 23.26 16.41 -17.11
N PHE A 204 23.26 15.09 -16.87
CA PHE A 204 22.05 14.28 -17.03
C PHE A 204 20.94 14.73 -16.09
N LEU A 205 21.24 14.91 -14.80
CA LEU A 205 20.27 15.32 -13.79
C LEU A 205 19.64 16.68 -14.10
N ASP A 206 20.41 17.63 -14.60
CA ASP A 206 19.89 18.94 -15.03
C ASP A 206 18.82 18.78 -16.13
N VAL A 207 19.16 18.05 -17.20
CA VAL A 207 18.23 17.74 -18.31
C VAL A 207 16.98 17.05 -17.78
N TYR A 208 17.17 16.07 -16.90
CA TYR A 208 16.13 15.22 -16.36
C TYR A 208 15.17 15.96 -15.43
N ARG A 209 15.69 16.86 -14.59
CA ARG A 209 14.86 17.75 -13.75
C ARG A 209 14.06 18.72 -14.58
N GLU A 210 14.67 19.35 -15.58
CA GLU A 210 13.97 20.30 -16.45
C GLU A 210 12.83 19.61 -17.22
N ILE A 211 13.06 18.41 -17.76
CA ILE A 211 12.01 17.59 -18.39
C ILE A 211 10.89 17.27 -17.38
N TYR A 212 11.24 16.83 -16.17
CA TYR A 212 10.25 16.48 -15.16
C TYR A 212 9.35 17.67 -14.80
N HIS A 213 9.94 18.84 -14.53
CA HIS A 213 9.18 20.03 -14.13
C HIS A 213 8.27 20.53 -15.26
N THR A 214 8.80 20.68 -16.48
CA THR A 214 8.03 21.14 -17.63
C THR A 214 6.89 20.18 -17.99
N CYS A 215 7.15 18.86 -18.00
CA CYS A 215 6.11 17.86 -18.27
C CYS A 215 5.07 17.78 -17.16
N LYS A 216 5.48 17.92 -15.89
CA LYS A 216 4.55 17.92 -14.75
C LYS A 216 3.58 19.11 -14.83
N GLU A 217 4.08 20.30 -15.16
CA GLU A 217 3.22 21.47 -15.35
C GLU A 217 2.21 21.28 -16.49
N VAL A 218 2.61 20.65 -17.60
CA VAL A 218 1.70 20.35 -18.72
C VAL A 218 0.60 19.38 -18.28
N ILE A 219 0.95 18.35 -17.50
CA ILE A 219 -0.01 17.37 -16.99
C ILE A 219 -0.99 18.03 -16.00
N ASP A 220 -0.48 18.82 -15.05
CA ASP A 220 -1.31 19.47 -14.02
C ASP A 220 -2.28 20.49 -14.62
N LYS A 221 -1.86 21.22 -15.67
CA LYS A 221 -2.68 22.20 -16.39
C LYS A 221 -3.58 21.58 -17.46
N TYR A 222 -3.42 20.30 -17.80
CA TYR A 222 -4.11 19.68 -18.93
C TYR A 222 -5.63 19.72 -18.78
N TYR A 223 -6.15 19.29 -17.63
CA TYR A 223 -7.61 19.20 -17.41
C TYR A 223 -8.28 20.57 -17.29
N SER A 224 -7.52 21.64 -17.00
CA SER A 224 -8.00 23.02 -17.00
C SER A 224 -7.70 23.77 -18.31
N SER A 225 -7.02 23.12 -19.26
CA SER A 225 -6.61 23.76 -20.51
C SER A 225 -7.77 24.00 -21.47
N SER A 226 -7.65 25.04 -22.29
CA SER A 226 -8.57 25.30 -23.41
C SER A 226 -8.64 24.15 -24.41
N ASP A 227 -7.60 23.32 -24.50
CA ASP A 227 -7.57 22.15 -25.37
C ASP A 227 -8.49 21.03 -24.89
N TYR A 228 -8.49 20.76 -23.58
CA TYR A 228 -9.40 19.79 -22.99
C TYR A 228 -10.85 20.28 -23.10
N LEU A 229 -11.12 21.53 -22.73
CA LEU A 229 -12.44 22.15 -22.83
C LEU A 229 -12.95 22.20 -24.27
N GLY A 230 -12.09 22.53 -25.23
CA GLY A 230 -12.44 22.54 -26.66
C GLY A 230 -12.81 21.16 -27.20
N ARG A 231 -12.11 20.10 -26.76
CA ARG A 231 -12.45 18.71 -27.11
C ARG A 231 -13.74 18.24 -26.45
N ALA A 232 -13.92 18.53 -25.16
CA ALA A 232 -15.16 18.22 -24.45
C ALA A 232 -16.36 18.95 -25.09
N HIS A 233 -16.15 20.20 -25.51
CA HIS A 233 -17.15 20.98 -26.25
C HIS A 233 -17.44 20.38 -27.63
N LEU A 234 -16.42 20.02 -28.41
CA LEU A 234 -16.60 19.33 -29.70
C LEU A 234 -17.38 18.01 -29.53
N GLU A 235 -17.06 17.22 -28.50
CA GLU A 235 -17.78 15.98 -28.20
C GLU A 235 -19.25 16.26 -27.86
N SER A 236 -19.51 17.33 -27.10
CA SER A 236 -20.87 17.81 -26.81
C SER A 236 -21.61 18.25 -28.07
N LEU A 237 -20.96 19.01 -28.96
CA LEU A 237 -21.53 19.44 -30.25
C LEU A 237 -21.86 18.24 -31.15
N ILE A 238 -20.96 17.25 -31.28
CA ILE A 238 -21.19 16.03 -32.05
C ILE A 238 -22.40 15.28 -31.50
N LYS A 239 -22.50 15.12 -30.18
CA LYS A 239 -23.67 14.50 -29.53
C LYS A 239 -24.95 15.29 -29.84
N ARG A 240 -24.92 16.61 -29.77
CA ARG A 240 -26.05 17.49 -30.11
C ARG A 240 -26.48 17.35 -31.57
N PHE A 241 -25.52 17.35 -32.50
CA PHE A 241 -25.77 17.16 -33.93
C PHE A 241 -26.42 15.80 -34.23
N GLU A 242 -25.91 14.72 -33.62
CA GLU A 242 -26.52 13.40 -33.76
C GLU A 242 -27.96 13.34 -33.26
N LEU A 243 -28.26 14.05 -32.16
CA LEU A 243 -29.62 14.15 -31.61
C LEU A 243 -30.56 14.89 -32.55
N LEU A 244 -30.16 16.06 -33.06
CA LEU A 244 -30.99 16.86 -33.96
C LEU A 244 -31.24 16.14 -35.29
N ARG A 245 -30.23 15.46 -35.85
CA ARG A 245 -30.40 14.62 -37.05
C ARG A 245 -31.40 13.48 -36.83
N LYS A 246 -31.44 12.90 -35.62
CA LYS A 246 -32.46 11.90 -35.25
C LYS A 246 -33.84 12.55 -35.10
N MET A 247 -33.94 13.76 -34.54
CA MET A 247 -35.19 14.50 -34.37
C MET A 247 -35.80 14.88 -35.72
N HIS A 248 -34.99 15.37 -36.65
CA HIS A 248 -35.39 15.71 -38.01
C HIS A 248 -35.89 14.51 -38.83
N LYS A 249 -35.35 13.30 -38.60
CA LYS A 249 -35.81 12.07 -39.28
C LYS A 249 -37.08 11.47 -38.68
N THR A 250 -37.41 11.80 -37.44
CA THR A 250 -38.49 11.16 -36.69
C THR A 250 -39.43 12.21 -36.12
N SER A 251 -39.28 12.56 -34.86
CA SER A 251 -39.89 13.73 -34.21
C SER A 251 -39.19 13.97 -32.88
N ARG A 252 -39.34 15.17 -32.29
CA ARG A 252 -38.81 15.48 -30.95
C ARG A 252 -39.32 14.52 -29.89
N GLU A 253 -40.61 14.20 -29.91
CA GLU A 253 -41.21 13.23 -29.00
C GLU A 253 -40.63 11.82 -29.17
N MET A 254 -40.33 11.41 -30.41
CA MET A 254 -39.72 10.10 -30.68
C MET A 254 -38.32 10.03 -30.10
N VAL A 255 -37.51 11.06 -30.29
CA VAL A 255 -36.14 11.09 -29.77
C VAL A 255 -36.14 11.13 -28.24
N LYS A 256 -36.97 11.98 -27.61
CA LYS A 256 -37.14 11.98 -26.15
C LYS A 256 -37.51 10.60 -25.62
N ARG A 257 -38.45 9.91 -26.28
CA ARG A 257 -38.85 8.55 -25.93
C ARG A 257 -37.69 7.56 -26.10
N THR A 258 -36.91 7.64 -27.17
CA THR A 258 -35.75 6.75 -27.38
C THR A 258 -34.66 6.98 -26.35
N LEU A 259 -34.39 8.23 -25.97
CA LEU A 259 -33.43 8.57 -24.91
C LEU A 259 -33.91 8.03 -23.56
N PHE A 260 -35.16 8.32 -23.20
CA PHE A 260 -35.75 7.81 -21.96
C PHE A 260 -35.72 6.27 -21.88
N LEU A 261 -36.01 5.58 -22.99
CA LEU A 261 -35.89 4.12 -23.06
C LEU A 261 -34.45 3.64 -22.94
N LYS A 262 -33.48 4.38 -23.52
CA LYS A 262 -32.04 4.09 -23.40
C LYS A 262 -31.55 4.31 -21.96
N ASP A 263 -32.01 5.36 -21.29
CA ASP A 263 -31.64 5.66 -19.90
C ASP A 263 -32.17 4.55 -18.99
N ILE A 264 -33.45 4.16 -19.13
CA ILE A 264 -34.00 3.00 -18.42
C ILE A 264 -33.22 1.71 -18.73
N GLU A 265 -32.84 1.48 -19.99
CA GLU A 265 -32.00 0.32 -20.35
C GLU A 265 -30.62 0.36 -19.69
N SER A 266 -30.01 1.54 -19.62
CA SER A 266 -28.72 1.76 -18.97
C SER A 266 -28.82 1.54 -17.47
N GLU A 267 -29.88 2.02 -16.82
CA GLU A 267 -30.17 1.85 -15.41
C GLU A 267 -30.42 0.37 -15.09
N ILE A 268 -31.24 -0.33 -15.87
CA ILE A 268 -31.42 -1.78 -15.76
C ILE A 268 -30.08 -2.51 -15.94
N SER A 269 -29.24 -2.07 -16.86
CA SER A 269 -27.91 -2.65 -17.09
C SER A 269 -27.00 -2.44 -15.89
N ILE A 270 -27.00 -1.24 -15.31
CA ILE A 270 -26.27 -0.88 -14.10
C ILE A 270 -26.76 -1.74 -12.93
N LEU A 271 -28.06 -1.80 -12.67
CA LEU A 271 -28.64 -2.62 -11.59
C LEU A 271 -28.33 -4.12 -11.74
N LYS A 272 -28.35 -4.65 -12.97
CA LYS A 272 -27.92 -6.04 -13.21
C LYS A 272 -26.44 -6.24 -12.94
N LYS A 273 -25.61 -5.25 -13.29
CA LYS A 273 -24.16 -5.28 -13.04
C LYS A 273 -23.86 -5.19 -11.54
N THR A 274 -24.46 -4.24 -10.83
CA THR A 274 -24.31 -4.08 -9.37
C THR A 274 -24.78 -5.32 -8.64
N ARG A 275 -25.95 -5.88 -8.97
CA ARG A 275 -26.41 -7.17 -8.41
C ARG A 275 -25.40 -8.30 -8.61
N SER A 276 -24.81 -8.40 -9.80
CA SER A 276 -23.77 -9.41 -10.10
C SER A 276 -22.49 -9.16 -9.30
N GLU A 277 -22.10 -7.91 -9.11
CA GLU A 277 -20.95 -7.50 -8.30
C GLU A 277 -21.17 -7.80 -6.81
N VAL A 278 -22.33 -7.43 -6.25
CA VAL A 278 -22.72 -7.75 -4.86
C VAL A 278 -22.67 -9.26 -4.62
N TYR A 279 -23.22 -10.06 -5.53
CA TYR A 279 -23.16 -11.52 -5.45
C TYR A 279 -21.71 -12.04 -5.44
N LYS A 280 -20.86 -11.55 -6.35
CA LYS A 280 -19.43 -11.94 -6.40
C LYS A 280 -18.70 -11.55 -5.12
N THR A 281 -18.96 -10.36 -4.61
CA THR A 281 -18.35 -9.82 -3.38
C THR A 281 -18.77 -10.63 -2.16
N ALA A 282 -20.07 -10.90 -1.99
CA ALA A 282 -20.58 -11.74 -0.90
C ALA A 282 -20.01 -13.16 -0.96
N GLN A 283 -19.92 -13.75 -2.16
CA GLN A 283 -19.26 -15.04 -2.34
C GLN A 283 -17.77 -15.04 -1.99
N LYS A 284 -17.06 -13.95 -2.28
CA LYS A 284 -15.66 -13.77 -1.89
C LYS A 284 -15.56 -13.67 -0.36
N ARG A 285 -16.39 -12.87 0.30
CA ARG A 285 -16.39 -12.67 1.76
C ARG A 285 -16.71 -13.95 2.53
N ILE A 286 -17.75 -14.69 2.17
CA ILE A 286 -18.05 -15.96 2.86
C ILE A 286 -16.93 -16.99 2.68
N LYS A 287 -16.29 -17.04 1.49
CA LYS A 287 -15.09 -17.86 1.28
C LYS A 287 -13.93 -17.40 2.16
N ASN A 288 -13.75 -16.09 2.33
CA ASN A 288 -12.71 -15.52 3.17
C ASN A 288 -12.92 -15.88 4.64
N ILE A 289 -14.13 -15.72 5.19
CA ILE A 289 -14.48 -16.14 6.57
C ILE A 289 -14.20 -17.63 6.77
N ILE A 290 -14.63 -18.49 5.85
CA ILE A 290 -14.34 -19.93 5.93
C ILE A 290 -12.83 -20.21 5.86
N SER A 291 -12.11 -19.49 5.00
CA SER A 291 -10.65 -19.59 4.87
C SER A 291 -9.95 -19.15 6.16
N TRP A 292 -10.44 -18.09 6.80
CA TRP A 292 -9.99 -17.60 8.10
C TRP A 292 -10.09 -18.71 9.14
N TYR A 293 -11.27 -19.32 9.34
CA TYR A 293 -11.45 -20.39 10.32
C TYR A 293 -10.57 -21.61 10.00
N LYS A 294 -10.40 -21.97 8.72
CA LYS A 294 -9.47 -23.04 8.32
C LYS A 294 -8.02 -22.73 8.69
N LYS A 295 -7.57 -21.50 8.46
CA LYS A 295 -6.21 -21.05 8.79
C LYS A 295 -6.02 -20.96 10.30
N ALA A 296 -7.00 -20.42 11.03
CA ALA A 296 -7.02 -20.38 12.49
C ALA A 296 -6.88 -21.79 13.09
N ILE A 297 -7.63 -22.78 12.58
CA ILE A 297 -7.48 -24.18 13.00
C ILE A 297 -6.06 -24.70 12.76
N LYS A 298 -5.45 -24.38 11.62
CA LYS A 298 -4.06 -24.81 11.31
C LYS A 298 -3.07 -24.20 12.30
N LEU A 299 -3.19 -22.90 12.58
CA LEU A 299 -2.30 -22.18 13.50
C LEU A 299 -2.48 -22.69 14.93
N GLN A 300 -3.72 -22.85 15.39
CA GLN A 300 -4.02 -23.40 16.72
C GLN A 300 -3.58 -24.85 16.87
N ARG A 301 -3.62 -25.67 15.82
CA ARG A 301 -3.00 -27.02 15.85
C ARG A 301 -1.49 -26.96 16.05
N ASN A 302 -0.82 -26.04 15.36
CA ASN A 302 0.63 -25.86 15.53
C ASN A 302 0.95 -25.36 16.95
N LYS A 303 0.14 -24.45 17.50
CA LYS A 303 0.23 -24.00 18.89
C LYS A 303 -0.02 -25.15 19.87
N ALA A 304 -1.01 -26.01 19.61
CA ALA A 304 -1.31 -27.17 20.44
C ALA A 304 -0.17 -28.20 20.47
N LEU A 305 0.56 -28.39 19.36
CA LEU A 305 1.71 -29.31 19.32
C LEU A 305 2.88 -28.89 20.21
N TYR A 306 2.93 -27.63 20.63
CA TYR A 306 3.94 -27.12 21.57
C TYR A 306 3.69 -27.64 22.99
N PHE A 307 2.43 -27.87 23.38
CA PHE A 307 2.05 -28.31 24.72
C PHE A 307 1.93 -29.84 24.83
N GLN A 308 2.11 -30.37 26.03
CA GLN A 308 1.90 -31.79 26.30
C GLN A 308 0.41 -32.16 26.15
N LYS A 309 0.11 -33.32 25.53
CA LYS A 309 -1.27 -33.75 25.22
C LYS A 309 -2.21 -33.82 26.43
N ASN A 310 -1.67 -34.07 27.63
CA ASN A 310 -2.46 -34.21 28.85
C ASN A 310 -2.72 -32.88 29.55
N SER A 311 -2.04 -31.80 29.14
CA SER A 311 -2.13 -30.49 29.79
C SER A 311 -3.48 -29.82 29.53
N LEU A 312 -3.87 -28.90 30.41
CA LEU A 312 -5.09 -28.11 30.25
C LEU A 312 -5.03 -27.29 28.94
N GLN A 313 -3.83 -26.82 28.57
CA GLN A 313 -3.56 -25.91 27.45
C GLN A 313 -3.94 -26.59 26.13
N TYR A 314 -3.48 -27.83 25.96
CA TYR A 314 -3.79 -28.66 24.80
C TYR A 314 -5.31 -28.91 24.69
N ARG A 315 -5.97 -29.18 25.81
CA ARG A 315 -7.42 -29.48 25.84
C ARG A 315 -8.25 -28.27 25.44
N TYR A 316 -7.91 -27.08 25.92
CA TYR A 316 -8.59 -25.84 25.55
C TYR A 316 -8.46 -25.55 24.05
N LEU A 317 -7.25 -25.62 23.49
CA LEU A 317 -7.05 -25.47 22.03
C LEU A 317 -7.82 -26.54 21.24
N ALA A 318 -7.86 -27.77 21.73
CA ALA A 318 -8.61 -28.85 21.09
C ALA A 318 -10.14 -28.59 21.10
N LYS A 319 -10.70 -28.02 22.18
CA LYS A 319 -12.10 -27.57 22.25
C LYS A 319 -12.37 -26.48 21.21
N GLN A 320 -11.56 -25.42 21.18
CA GLN A 320 -11.66 -24.34 20.18
C GLN A 320 -11.59 -24.87 18.74
N ILE A 321 -10.65 -25.77 18.45
CA ILE A 321 -10.50 -26.40 17.12
C ILE A 321 -11.76 -27.20 16.74
N ALA A 322 -12.39 -27.90 17.69
CA ALA A 322 -13.59 -28.69 17.44
C ALA A 322 -14.80 -27.79 17.11
N VAL A 323 -15.02 -26.72 17.87
CA VAL A 323 -16.11 -25.76 17.62
C VAL A 323 -15.91 -25.04 16.28
N LYS A 324 -14.70 -24.57 15.97
CA LYS A 324 -14.39 -23.93 14.67
C LYS A 324 -14.63 -24.86 13.48
N LYS A 325 -14.37 -26.16 13.62
CA LYS A 325 -14.71 -27.15 12.57
C LYS A 325 -16.22 -27.25 12.35
N TYR A 326 -17.00 -27.17 13.42
CA TYR A 326 -18.46 -27.20 13.34
C TYR A 326 -19.01 -25.92 12.70
N ILE A 327 -18.50 -24.73 13.08
CA ILE A 327 -18.83 -23.45 12.43
C ILE A 327 -18.61 -23.52 10.91
N ILE A 328 -17.46 -24.04 10.47
CA ILE A 328 -17.18 -24.23 9.04
C ILE A 328 -18.22 -25.15 8.38
N LYS A 329 -18.65 -26.21 9.07
CA LYS A 329 -19.66 -27.14 8.54
C LYS A 329 -20.99 -26.43 8.34
N THR A 330 -21.47 -25.70 9.34
CA THR A 330 -22.72 -24.93 9.30
C THR A 330 -22.67 -23.86 8.21
N LEU A 331 -21.60 -23.05 8.18
CA LEU A 331 -21.42 -22.02 7.14
C LEU A 331 -21.40 -22.60 5.72
N ASN A 332 -20.88 -23.81 5.50
CA ASN A 332 -20.91 -24.43 4.18
C ASN A 332 -22.31 -24.92 3.77
N ASN A 333 -23.16 -25.32 4.73
CA ASN A 333 -24.54 -25.72 4.47
C ASN A 333 -25.37 -24.50 4.04
N ASP A 334 -25.29 -23.41 4.80
CA ASP A 334 -26.12 -22.22 4.61
C ASP A 334 -25.51 -21.19 3.65
N ARG A 335 -24.33 -21.49 3.09
CA ARG A 335 -23.62 -20.68 2.10
C ARG A 335 -24.49 -20.26 0.90
N ARG A 336 -25.49 -21.08 0.57
CA ARG A 336 -26.41 -20.79 -0.56
C ARG A 336 -27.47 -19.74 -0.21
N GLY A 337 -27.81 -19.57 1.06
CA GLY A 337 -28.78 -18.57 1.53
C GLY A 337 -28.17 -17.19 1.74
N ILE A 338 -26.85 -17.10 1.99
CA ILE A 338 -26.13 -15.86 2.32
C ILE A 338 -25.39 -15.30 1.08
N LYS A 339 -26.12 -14.98 0.01
CA LYS A 339 -25.54 -14.61 -1.30
C LYS A 339 -25.50 -13.12 -1.60
N TYR A 340 -26.26 -12.32 -0.88
CA TYR A 340 -26.46 -10.90 -1.12
C TYR A 340 -26.39 -10.07 0.17
N LEU A 341 -25.68 -10.55 1.19
CA LEU A 341 -25.40 -9.76 2.39
C LEU A 341 -24.45 -8.59 2.08
N THR A 342 -24.66 -7.51 2.82
CA THR A 342 -23.79 -6.32 2.81
C THR A 342 -22.51 -6.55 3.61
N GLU A 343 -21.58 -5.59 3.56
CA GLU A 343 -20.36 -5.61 4.37
C GLU A 343 -20.66 -5.62 5.88
N SER A 344 -21.49 -4.70 6.36
CA SER A 344 -21.86 -4.62 7.79
C SER A 344 -22.40 -5.95 8.29
N ASN A 345 -23.26 -6.60 7.50
CA ASN A 345 -23.84 -7.89 7.90
C ASN A 345 -22.79 -9.01 7.99
N PHE A 346 -21.72 -8.98 7.20
CA PHE A 346 -20.63 -9.97 7.32
C PHE A 346 -19.77 -9.72 8.56
N ASP A 347 -19.54 -8.46 8.92
CA ASP A 347 -18.80 -8.08 10.13
C ASP A 347 -19.61 -8.41 11.39
N GLU A 348 -20.92 -8.17 11.38
CA GLU A 348 -21.88 -8.60 12.41
C GLU A 348 -21.91 -10.13 12.52
N LEU A 349 -22.02 -10.85 11.40
CA LEU A 349 -22.02 -12.32 11.38
C LEU A 349 -20.73 -12.88 11.99
N LYS A 350 -19.57 -12.29 11.67
CA LYS A 350 -18.27 -12.70 12.22
C LYS A 350 -18.24 -12.53 13.74
N THR A 351 -18.68 -11.37 14.22
CA THR A 351 -18.78 -11.05 15.65
C THR A 351 -19.73 -12.01 16.38
N TYR A 352 -20.91 -12.27 15.81
CA TYR A 352 -21.89 -13.23 16.34
C TYR A 352 -21.32 -14.66 16.44
N LEU A 353 -20.63 -15.14 15.40
CA LEU A 353 -20.03 -16.47 15.42
C LEU A 353 -18.94 -16.61 16.49
N ASP A 354 -18.10 -15.58 16.63
CA ASP A 354 -17.00 -15.58 17.60
C ASP A 354 -17.54 -15.44 19.05
N SER A 355 -18.56 -14.61 19.30
CA SER A 355 -19.19 -14.49 20.62
C SER A 355 -19.92 -15.78 21.04
N ARG A 356 -20.71 -16.38 20.14
CA ARG A 356 -21.38 -17.67 20.39
C ARG A 356 -20.40 -18.79 20.64
N MET A 357 -19.28 -18.82 19.90
CA MET A 357 -18.20 -19.79 20.14
C MET A 357 -17.63 -19.63 21.55
N SER A 358 -17.32 -18.40 21.98
CA SER A 358 -16.74 -18.14 23.30
C SER A 358 -17.70 -18.54 24.43
N LEU A 359 -18.96 -18.12 24.36
CA LEU A 359 -19.99 -18.47 25.35
C LEU A 359 -20.22 -19.98 25.44
N PHE A 360 -20.25 -20.70 24.31
CA PHE A 360 -20.42 -22.14 24.31
C PHE A 360 -19.22 -22.88 24.91
N ILE A 361 -18.00 -22.40 24.66
CA ILE A 361 -16.79 -23.01 25.22
C ILE A 361 -16.74 -22.81 26.73
N ALA A 362 -17.10 -21.61 27.20
CA ALA A 362 -17.22 -21.26 28.61
C ALA A 362 -18.24 -22.18 29.31
N ASN A 363 -19.51 -22.09 28.91
CA ASN A 363 -20.61 -22.74 29.63
C ASN A 363 -20.67 -24.27 29.43
N ASN A 364 -20.65 -24.74 28.17
CA ASN A 364 -20.98 -26.14 27.84
C ASN A 364 -19.74 -27.05 27.75
N LEU A 365 -18.58 -26.47 27.46
CA LEU A 365 -17.31 -27.20 27.36
C LEU A 365 -16.37 -26.82 28.51
N SER A 366 -16.89 -26.37 29.65
CA SER A 366 -16.11 -26.09 30.85
C SER A 366 -15.30 -27.32 31.33
N ASN A 367 -14.35 -27.11 32.22
CA ASN A 367 -13.61 -28.23 32.83
C ASN A 367 -14.45 -29.01 33.86
N THR A 368 -15.57 -28.43 34.31
CA THR A 368 -16.48 -29.02 35.31
C THR A 368 -17.52 -29.94 34.66
N THR A 369 -17.96 -29.65 33.44
CA THR A 369 -18.77 -30.56 32.61
C THR A 369 -17.95 -31.75 32.07
N ILE A 370 -16.66 -31.56 31.79
CA ILE A 370 -15.77 -32.61 31.24
C ILE A 370 -14.71 -32.99 32.27
N SER A 371 -15.01 -33.96 33.12
CA SER A 371 -14.09 -34.44 34.18
C SER A 371 -12.65 -34.64 33.68
N GLN A 372 -11.66 -34.18 34.45
CA GLN A 372 -10.24 -34.15 34.09
C GLN A 372 -9.65 -35.51 33.64
N HIS A 373 -10.26 -36.64 34.03
CA HIS A 373 -9.80 -38.00 33.71
C HIS A 373 -10.48 -38.66 32.49
N LYS A 374 -11.44 -38.01 31.80
CA LYS A 374 -12.17 -38.58 30.65
C LYS A 374 -12.21 -37.68 29.42
N PHE A 375 -11.14 -36.92 29.14
CA PHE A 375 -11.06 -36.07 27.96
C PHE A 375 -11.06 -36.92 26.67
N SER A 376 -12.10 -36.77 25.84
CA SER A 376 -12.20 -37.43 24.53
C SER A 376 -12.80 -36.48 23.49
N ILE A 377 -12.06 -36.28 22.39
CA ILE A 377 -12.48 -35.45 21.25
C ILE A 377 -13.81 -35.97 20.65
N LYS A 378 -14.08 -37.28 20.72
CA LYS A 378 -15.34 -37.85 20.22
C LYS A 378 -16.55 -37.34 21.02
N LYS A 379 -16.46 -37.33 22.35
CA LYS A 379 -17.53 -36.82 23.23
C LYS A 379 -17.75 -35.32 23.05
N ILE A 380 -16.68 -34.53 22.92
CA ILE A 380 -16.78 -33.09 22.63
C ILE A 380 -17.54 -32.84 21.32
N ASN A 381 -17.25 -33.62 20.27
CA ASN A 381 -17.97 -33.50 19.00
C ASN A 381 -19.44 -33.93 19.10
N GLU A 382 -19.81 -34.82 20.03
CA GLU A 382 -21.20 -35.19 20.29
C GLU A 382 -21.96 -34.07 21.00
N ILE A 383 -21.34 -33.46 22.02
CA ILE A 383 -21.90 -32.31 22.75
C ILE A 383 -22.12 -31.14 21.79
N ILE A 384 -21.11 -30.77 20.99
CA ILE A 384 -21.22 -29.70 19.99
C ILE A 384 -22.39 -29.96 19.03
N LYS A 385 -22.58 -31.20 18.55
CA LYS A 385 -23.67 -31.52 17.62
C LYS A 385 -25.07 -31.41 18.25
N LYS A 386 -25.18 -31.58 19.56
CA LYS A 386 -26.47 -31.58 20.28
C LYS A 386 -26.82 -30.19 20.81
N GLU A 387 -25.84 -29.46 21.31
CA GLU A 387 -26.07 -28.27 22.14
C GLU A 387 -25.59 -26.97 21.48
N PHE A 388 -24.69 -27.01 20.50
CA PHE A 388 -24.22 -25.80 19.83
C PHE A 388 -25.13 -25.43 18.65
N TYR A 389 -26.16 -24.64 18.94
CA TYR A 389 -27.06 -24.08 17.95
C TYR A 389 -26.55 -22.74 17.42
N LEU A 390 -26.48 -22.62 16.09
CA LEU A 390 -26.14 -21.38 15.40
C LEU A 390 -27.33 -21.00 14.53
N ASP A 391 -28.11 -20.01 14.98
CA ASP A 391 -29.17 -19.45 14.14
C ASP A 391 -28.56 -18.53 13.08
N LEU A 392 -28.77 -18.85 11.80
CA LEU A 392 -28.36 -18.05 10.66
C LEU A 392 -29.56 -17.54 9.84
N ASN A 393 -30.80 -17.81 10.28
CA ASN A 393 -32.00 -17.52 9.50
C ASN A 393 -32.17 -16.03 9.23
N GLN A 394 -31.92 -15.18 10.23
CA GLN A 394 -31.96 -13.71 10.08
C GLN A 394 -31.06 -13.22 8.92
N TYR A 395 -29.86 -13.79 8.78
CA TYR A 395 -28.93 -13.44 7.70
C TYR A 395 -29.38 -13.97 6.34
N VAL A 396 -30.04 -15.14 6.31
CA VAL A 396 -30.64 -15.68 5.09
C VAL A 396 -31.81 -14.81 4.64
N GLU A 397 -32.69 -14.39 5.55
CA GLU A 397 -33.81 -13.50 5.27
C GLU A 397 -33.34 -12.13 4.78
N THR A 398 -32.34 -11.54 5.44
CA THR A 398 -31.73 -10.27 5.00
C THR A 398 -31.14 -10.40 3.58
N SER A 399 -30.46 -11.51 3.30
CA SER A 399 -29.94 -11.77 1.94
C SER A 399 -31.04 -11.95 0.90
N LEU A 400 -32.18 -12.55 1.26
CA LEU A 400 -33.33 -12.69 0.36
C LEU A 400 -34.01 -11.35 0.11
N SER A 401 -34.17 -10.53 1.16
CA SER A 401 -34.68 -9.16 1.06
C SER A 401 -33.83 -8.33 0.10
N ASN A 402 -32.51 -8.33 0.28
CA ASN A 402 -31.59 -7.60 -0.61
C ASN A 402 -31.68 -8.05 -2.08
N GLU A 403 -31.83 -9.36 -2.34
CA GLU A 403 -32.05 -9.84 -3.71
C GLU A 403 -33.40 -9.38 -4.27
N SER A 404 -34.45 -9.39 -3.45
CA SER A 404 -35.80 -8.99 -3.84
C SER A 404 -35.86 -7.53 -4.25
N MET A 405 -35.16 -6.63 -3.54
CA MET A 405 -35.07 -5.20 -3.88
C MET A 405 -34.61 -4.99 -5.34
N TYR A 406 -33.49 -5.61 -5.72
CA TYR A 406 -33.00 -5.53 -7.11
C TYR A 406 -34.00 -6.13 -8.11
N HIS A 407 -34.68 -7.22 -7.75
CA HIS A 407 -35.65 -7.85 -8.64
C HIS A 407 -36.88 -6.97 -8.87
N GLU A 408 -37.42 -6.39 -7.79
CA GLU A 408 -38.57 -5.50 -7.81
C GLU A 408 -38.28 -4.21 -8.56
N GLU A 409 -37.12 -3.59 -8.34
CA GLU A 409 -36.71 -2.38 -9.03
C GLU A 409 -36.50 -2.62 -10.53
N ILE A 410 -35.80 -3.70 -10.90
CA ILE A 410 -35.67 -4.10 -12.31
C ILE A 410 -37.05 -4.38 -12.93
N LYS A 411 -37.96 -5.03 -12.21
CA LYS A 411 -39.33 -5.31 -12.68
C LYS A 411 -40.14 -4.02 -12.85
N SER A 412 -40.01 -3.07 -11.92
CA SER A 412 -40.62 -1.74 -11.99
C SER A 412 -40.14 -0.98 -13.23
N LEU A 413 -38.82 -0.91 -13.45
CA LEU A 413 -38.22 -0.28 -14.63
C LEU A 413 -38.63 -0.98 -15.94
N GLN A 414 -38.72 -2.32 -15.95
CA GLN A 414 -39.22 -3.07 -17.11
C GLN A 414 -40.70 -2.77 -17.39
N ASN A 415 -41.53 -2.62 -16.36
CA ASN A 415 -42.93 -2.23 -16.52
C ASN A 415 -43.04 -0.78 -17.02
N LYS A 416 -42.25 0.14 -16.48
CA LYS A 416 -42.13 1.53 -16.95
C LYS A 416 -41.73 1.58 -18.42
N LYS A 417 -40.73 0.79 -18.83
CA LYS A 417 -40.31 0.60 -20.22
C LYS A 417 -41.46 0.13 -21.12
N ARG A 418 -42.22 -0.89 -20.70
CA ARG A 418 -43.38 -1.41 -21.46
C ARG A 418 -44.48 -0.34 -21.60
N ARG A 419 -44.83 0.36 -20.52
CA ARG A 419 -45.80 1.45 -20.53
C ARG A 419 -45.39 2.54 -21.52
N VAL A 420 -44.14 3.01 -21.45
CA VAL A 420 -43.61 4.02 -22.37
C VAL A 420 -43.57 3.50 -23.81
N LYS A 421 -43.29 2.22 -24.05
CA LYS A 421 -43.32 1.60 -25.39
C LYS A 421 -44.74 1.42 -25.97
N HIS A 422 -45.81 1.48 -25.16
CA HIS A 422 -47.19 1.31 -25.64
C HIS A 422 -48.02 2.59 -25.60
N LYS A 423 -47.54 3.65 -24.93
CA LYS A 423 -48.15 5.00 -24.98
C LYS A 423 -48.19 5.48 -26.43
N LYS A 424 -49.39 5.87 -26.92
CA LYS A 424 -49.57 6.52 -28.22
C LYS A 424 -48.89 7.89 -28.18
N MET A 425 -48.20 8.26 -29.25
CA MET A 425 -47.50 9.54 -29.36
C MET A 425 -48.37 10.56 -30.09
N ASN A 426 -48.35 11.80 -29.63
CA ASN A 426 -49.06 12.91 -30.26
C ASN A 426 -48.09 13.58 -31.23
N VAL A 427 -47.82 12.92 -32.36
CA VAL A 427 -46.87 13.44 -33.35
C VAL A 427 -47.54 14.54 -34.18
N PHE A 428 -47.29 15.80 -33.83
CA PHE A 428 -47.69 16.96 -34.64
C PHE A 428 -46.54 17.35 -35.59
N GLY A 429 -46.57 16.82 -36.82
CA GLY A 429 -45.59 17.15 -37.87
C GLY A 429 -44.13 16.82 -37.52
N ILE A 430 -43.25 16.87 -38.52
CA ILE A 430 -41.80 16.79 -38.30
C ILE A 430 -41.29 18.23 -38.26
N GLU A 431 -40.75 18.65 -37.12
CA GLU A 431 -40.11 19.96 -36.97
C GLU A 431 -38.92 20.06 -37.95
N ASN A 432 -38.81 21.19 -38.66
CA ASN A 432 -37.68 21.42 -39.56
C ASN A 432 -36.46 21.90 -38.76
N PHE A 433 -35.35 21.17 -38.86
CA PHE A 433 -34.08 21.48 -38.20
C PHE A 433 -32.94 21.69 -39.20
N ASP A 434 -33.24 21.85 -40.51
CA ASP A 434 -32.22 21.95 -41.55
C ASP A 434 -31.23 23.08 -41.26
N GLU A 435 -31.72 24.24 -40.82
CA GLU A 435 -30.89 25.39 -40.46
C GLU A 435 -29.99 25.11 -39.24
N GLU A 436 -30.55 24.57 -38.16
CA GLU A 436 -29.78 24.22 -36.95
C GLU A 436 -28.76 23.11 -37.19
N ILE A 437 -29.13 22.09 -37.98
CA ILE A 437 -28.24 20.98 -38.35
C ILE A 437 -27.08 21.51 -39.20
N ASN A 438 -27.37 22.37 -40.17
CA ASN A 438 -26.32 22.99 -40.99
C ASN A 438 -25.42 23.89 -40.14
N ASN A 439 -25.99 24.71 -39.25
CA ASN A 439 -25.23 25.57 -38.34
C ASN A 439 -24.32 24.76 -37.41
N LEU A 440 -24.85 23.71 -36.76
CA LEU A 440 -24.04 22.83 -35.92
C LEU A 440 -23.00 22.05 -36.69
N LYS A 441 -23.32 21.61 -37.93
CA LYS A 441 -22.34 20.97 -38.79
C LYS A 441 -21.19 21.94 -39.09
N THR A 442 -21.51 23.17 -39.46
CA THR A 442 -20.46 24.20 -39.68
C THR A 442 -19.68 24.47 -38.40
N GLU A 443 -20.31 24.48 -37.23
CA GLU A 443 -19.63 24.69 -35.94
C GLU A 443 -18.72 23.51 -35.55
N ILE A 444 -19.15 22.27 -35.83
CA ILE A 444 -18.35 21.06 -35.66
C ILE A 444 -17.18 21.06 -36.64
N ASP A 445 -17.41 21.36 -37.91
CA ASP A 445 -16.38 21.43 -38.94
C ASP A 445 -15.36 22.53 -38.57
N LEU A 446 -15.81 23.69 -38.11
CA LEU A 446 -14.94 24.77 -37.62
C LEU A 446 -14.16 24.37 -36.36
N SER A 447 -14.81 23.74 -35.38
CA SER A 447 -14.18 23.35 -34.11
C SER A 447 -13.18 22.20 -34.28
N SER A 448 -13.52 21.21 -35.11
CA SER A 448 -12.63 20.12 -35.50
C SER A 448 -11.46 20.64 -36.33
N ALA A 449 -11.71 21.52 -37.31
CA ALA A 449 -10.67 22.18 -38.08
C ALA A 449 -9.76 23.04 -37.20
N LYS A 450 -10.27 23.74 -36.17
CA LYS A 450 -9.43 24.48 -35.21
C LYS A 450 -8.50 23.55 -34.43
N ILE A 451 -9.00 22.41 -33.95
CA ILE A 451 -8.20 21.42 -33.21
C ILE A 451 -7.15 20.79 -34.14
N GLU A 452 -7.53 20.41 -35.35
CA GLU A 452 -6.63 19.83 -36.35
C GLU A 452 -5.58 20.84 -36.83
N TRP A 453 -5.99 22.08 -37.09
CA TRP A 453 -5.10 23.18 -37.46
C TRP A 453 -4.10 23.47 -36.35
N LYS A 454 -4.53 23.52 -35.09
CA LYS A 454 -3.62 23.65 -33.95
C LYS A 454 -2.61 22.50 -33.90
N LYS A 455 -3.07 21.27 -34.07
CA LYS A 455 -2.18 20.09 -34.12
C LYS A 455 -1.19 20.16 -35.29
N GLU A 456 -1.60 20.64 -36.45
CA GLU A 456 -0.72 20.83 -37.61
C GLU A 456 0.24 22.01 -37.42
N ILE A 457 -0.16 23.08 -36.74
CA ILE A 457 0.76 24.15 -36.30
C ILE A 457 1.83 23.54 -35.40
N ASP A 458 1.45 22.86 -34.31
CA ASP A 458 2.39 22.24 -33.38
C ASP A 458 3.33 21.25 -34.11
N ARG A 459 2.79 20.48 -35.06
CA ARG A 459 3.56 19.57 -35.91
C ARG A 459 4.53 20.30 -36.83
N SER A 460 4.11 21.41 -37.43
CA SER A 460 4.92 22.20 -38.36
C SER A 460 6.05 22.92 -37.62
N GLU A 461 5.76 23.50 -36.46
CA GLU A 461 6.76 24.06 -35.55
C GLU A 461 7.76 22.99 -35.16
N TYR A 462 7.28 21.85 -34.72
CA TYR A 462 8.14 20.72 -34.35
C TYR A 462 9.04 20.25 -35.50
N LYS A 463 8.51 20.12 -36.73
CA LYS A 463 9.30 19.78 -37.92
C LYS A 463 10.38 20.82 -38.21
N ASN A 464 10.05 22.10 -38.13
CA ASN A 464 11.02 23.19 -38.30
C ASN A 464 12.11 23.12 -37.23
N THR A 465 11.74 22.86 -35.97
CA THR A 465 12.70 22.67 -34.87
C THR A 465 13.61 21.46 -35.14
N ILE A 466 13.10 20.33 -35.64
CA ILE A 466 13.94 19.17 -35.99
C ILE A 466 14.92 19.51 -37.12
N LEU A 467 14.45 20.16 -38.19
CA LEU A 467 15.30 20.51 -39.35
C LEU A 467 16.48 21.40 -38.94
N ASN A 468 16.26 22.30 -37.99
CA ASN A 468 17.31 23.15 -37.44
C ASN A 468 18.28 22.41 -36.50
N ASN A 469 17.96 21.18 -36.10
CA ASN A 469 18.68 20.43 -35.08
C ASN A 469 19.03 18.99 -35.53
N THR A 470 19.21 18.76 -36.84
CA THR A 470 19.54 17.44 -37.41
C THR A 470 20.79 16.79 -36.80
N MET A 471 21.77 17.60 -36.40
CA MET A 471 22.98 17.14 -35.72
C MET A 471 22.72 16.55 -34.33
N LEU A 472 21.64 16.93 -33.65
CA LEU A 472 21.36 16.45 -32.28
C LEU A 472 21.10 14.95 -32.24
N ASN A 473 20.37 14.40 -33.22
CA ASN A 473 20.14 12.95 -33.29
C ASN A 473 21.46 12.19 -33.47
N ASN A 474 22.35 12.71 -34.31
CA ASN A 474 23.68 12.13 -34.51
C ASN A 474 24.51 12.20 -33.22
N ASN A 475 24.48 13.31 -32.49
CA ASN A 475 25.19 13.47 -31.23
C ASN A 475 24.64 12.51 -30.14
N CYS A 476 23.32 12.39 -29.99
CA CYS A 476 22.72 11.41 -29.07
C CYS A 476 23.12 9.97 -29.44
N ASN A 477 23.09 9.62 -30.73
CA ASN A 477 23.50 8.30 -31.19
C ASN A 477 25.00 8.07 -31.00
N GLN A 478 25.83 9.11 -31.17
CA GLN A 478 27.26 9.06 -30.89
C GLN A 478 27.51 8.79 -29.40
N ILE A 479 26.82 9.50 -28.50
CA ILE A 479 26.89 9.26 -27.05
C ILE A 479 26.63 7.78 -26.74
N PHE A 480 25.55 7.21 -27.28
CA PHE A 480 25.20 5.82 -27.04
C PHE A 480 26.27 4.85 -27.59
N LYS A 481 26.77 5.08 -28.82
CA LYS A 481 27.87 4.29 -29.40
C LYS A 481 29.16 4.39 -28.60
N THR A 482 29.51 5.58 -28.11
CA THR A 482 30.69 5.77 -27.27
C THR A 482 30.53 5.09 -25.92
N HIS A 483 29.33 5.12 -25.33
CA HIS A 483 29.01 4.45 -24.08
C HIS A 483 29.13 2.91 -24.21
N GLN A 484 28.52 2.33 -25.23
CA GLN A 484 28.63 0.90 -25.57
C GLN A 484 30.09 0.47 -25.79
N ASN A 485 30.87 1.31 -26.49
CA ASN A 485 32.29 1.06 -26.69
C ASN A 485 33.07 1.09 -25.37
N LEU A 486 32.81 2.06 -24.50
CA LEU A 486 33.45 2.16 -23.18
C LEU A 486 33.16 0.95 -22.30
N LEU A 487 31.91 0.46 -22.26
CA LEU A 487 31.57 -0.78 -21.54
C LEU A 487 32.39 -1.97 -22.05
N TYR A 488 32.49 -2.11 -23.37
CA TYR A 488 33.30 -3.17 -23.99
C TYR A 488 34.79 -3.01 -23.65
N VAL A 489 35.35 -1.80 -23.80
CA VAL A 489 36.76 -1.50 -23.52
C VAL A 489 37.08 -1.81 -22.06
N ASN A 490 36.26 -1.37 -21.10
CA ASN A 490 36.45 -1.64 -19.67
C ASN A 490 36.51 -3.14 -19.38
N MET A 491 35.55 -3.89 -19.92
CA MET A 491 35.50 -5.35 -19.74
C MET A 491 36.74 -6.03 -20.33
N GLN A 492 37.18 -5.63 -21.53
CA GLN A 492 38.39 -6.20 -22.15
C GLN A 492 39.67 -5.87 -21.38
N TRP A 493 39.76 -4.68 -20.82
CA TRP A 493 40.92 -4.27 -20.03
C TRP A 493 40.98 -4.98 -18.68
N ALA A 494 39.85 -5.15 -17.99
CA ALA A 494 39.79 -5.93 -16.74
C ALA A 494 40.35 -7.35 -16.95
N ILE A 495 39.92 -8.04 -18.01
CA ILE A 495 40.43 -9.38 -18.39
C ILE A 495 41.95 -9.34 -18.67
N LYS A 496 42.42 -8.32 -19.41
CA LYS A 496 43.85 -8.19 -19.73
C LYS A 496 44.71 -7.94 -18.49
N PHE A 497 44.25 -7.14 -17.54
CA PHE A 497 44.95 -6.92 -16.28
C PHE A 497 45.00 -8.22 -15.48
N ASP A 498 43.90 -8.98 -15.39
CA ASP A 498 43.89 -10.28 -14.72
C ASP A 498 44.90 -11.26 -15.32
N GLU A 499 44.84 -11.46 -16.64
CA GLU A 499 45.75 -12.40 -17.33
C GLU A 499 47.23 -12.06 -17.13
N TYR A 500 47.58 -10.77 -17.07
CA TYR A 500 48.97 -10.34 -16.90
C TYR A 500 49.41 -10.38 -15.43
N ILE A 501 48.53 -10.01 -14.50
CA ILE A 501 48.81 -10.05 -13.06
C ILE A 501 48.94 -11.51 -12.60
N GLU A 502 48.11 -12.43 -13.09
CA GLU A 502 48.22 -13.87 -12.78
C GLU A 502 49.52 -14.51 -13.33
N LYS A 503 50.04 -14.01 -14.45
CA LYS A 503 51.32 -14.47 -15.03
C LYS A 503 52.56 -13.92 -14.31
N MET A 504 52.41 -12.86 -13.51
CA MET A 504 53.50 -12.22 -12.77
C MET A 504 53.76 -12.94 -11.44
N ASN A 505 54.73 -13.86 -11.40
CA ASN A 505 55.24 -14.42 -10.15
C ASN A 505 56.25 -13.46 -9.50
N LYS A 506 55.83 -12.68 -8.50
CA LYS A 506 56.70 -11.73 -7.80
C LYS A 506 56.94 -12.13 -6.34
N ASN A 507 58.22 -12.08 -5.93
CA ASN A 507 58.68 -12.43 -4.59
C ASN A 507 58.54 -11.28 -3.56
N ASN A 508 58.14 -10.08 -4.01
CA ASN A 508 58.19 -8.84 -3.23
C ASN A 508 56.77 -8.36 -2.86
N LYS A 509 56.42 -8.38 -1.57
CA LYS A 509 55.04 -8.14 -1.07
C LYS A 509 54.43 -6.81 -1.53
N PHE A 510 55.24 -5.75 -1.57
CA PHE A 510 54.79 -4.42 -2.01
C PHE A 510 54.34 -4.39 -3.47
N GLU A 511 55.04 -5.10 -4.34
CA GLU A 511 54.74 -5.16 -5.77
C GLU A 511 53.47 -5.96 -6.04
N THR A 512 53.24 -7.01 -5.25
CA THR A 512 52.00 -7.79 -5.29
C THR A 512 50.80 -6.96 -4.82
N ASP A 513 50.93 -6.24 -3.70
CA ASP A 513 49.88 -5.37 -3.17
C ASP A 513 49.53 -4.23 -4.15
N ALA A 514 50.53 -3.62 -4.80
CA ALA A 514 50.35 -2.57 -5.79
C ALA A 514 49.60 -3.07 -7.05
N LEU A 515 49.93 -4.26 -7.55
CA LEU A 515 49.20 -4.87 -8.67
C LEU A 515 47.76 -5.22 -8.29
N HIS A 516 47.52 -5.70 -7.07
CA HIS A 516 46.17 -5.93 -6.57
C HIS A 516 45.35 -4.63 -6.48
N GLN A 517 45.95 -3.52 -6.02
CA GLN A 517 45.28 -2.21 -5.99
C GLN A 517 44.89 -1.71 -7.38
N ILE A 518 45.78 -1.86 -8.37
CA ILE A 518 45.47 -1.49 -9.77
C ILE A 518 44.34 -2.36 -10.32
N ARG A 519 44.35 -3.65 -9.99
CA ARG A 519 43.27 -4.56 -10.39
C ARG A 519 41.94 -4.14 -9.77
N GLU A 520 41.90 -3.96 -8.45
CA GLU A 520 40.69 -3.54 -7.72
C GLU A 520 40.17 -2.21 -8.24
N SER A 521 41.03 -1.21 -8.44
CA SER A 521 40.60 0.09 -8.98
C SER A 521 39.97 -0.05 -10.37
N THR A 522 40.56 -0.84 -11.28
CA THR A 522 39.95 -1.05 -12.61
C THR A 522 38.60 -1.76 -12.56
N TYR A 523 38.41 -2.68 -11.61
CA TYR A 523 37.12 -3.35 -11.38
C TYR A 523 36.08 -2.39 -10.82
N ASP A 524 36.43 -1.59 -9.80
CA ASP A 524 35.55 -0.60 -9.19
C ASP A 524 35.08 0.44 -10.22
N LEU A 525 36.00 0.95 -11.06
CA LEU A 525 35.67 1.87 -12.15
C LEU A 525 34.67 1.25 -13.15
N ASN A 526 34.89 -0.01 -13.53
CA ASN A 526 34.01 -0.71 -14.45
C ASN A 526 32.62 -0.95 -13.84
N GLU A 527 32.57 -1.36 -12.58
CA GLU A 527 31.32 -1.56 -11.84
C GLU A 527 30.53 -0.25 -11.76
N ILE A 528 31.16 0.83 -11.31
CA ILE A 528 30.55 2.16 -11.20
C ILE A 528 30.02 2.63 -12.56
N TYR A 529 30.82 2.55 -13.63
CA TYR A 529 30.40 2.99 -14.96
C TYR A 529 29.26 2.12 -15.54
N SER A 530 29.30 0.81 -15.29
CA SER A 530 28.21 -0.08 -15.71
C SER A 530 26.90 0.21 -14.97
N SER A 531 27.00 0.64 -13.71
CA SER A 531 25.84 0.90 -12.86
C SER A 531 25.00 2.10 -13.30
N ILE A 532 25.60 3.05 -14.04
CA ILE A 532 24.91 4.22 -14.60
C ILE A 532 24.29 3.98 -16.00
N ASN A 533 24.31 2.74 -16.52
CA ASN A 533 23.76 2.40 -17.84
C ASN A 533 22.31 2.87 -18.03
N PHE A 534 21.49 2.82 -16.97
CA PHE A 534 20.09 3.25 -17.03
C PHE A 534 19.93 4.71 -17.47
N MET A 535 20.88 5.59 -17.14
CA MET A 535 20.86 7.01 -17.55
C MET A 535 21.01 7.13 -19.07
N PHE A 536 21.83 6.28 -19.69
CA PHE A 536 22.00 6.23 -21.15
C PHE A 536 20.78 5.59 -21.83
N ASP A 537 20.20 4.55 -21.24
CA ASP A 537 18.96 3.94 -21.72
C ASP A 537 17.81 4.96 -21.75
N TYR A 538 17.73 5.83 -20.73
CA TYR A 538 16.75 6.92 -20.70
C TYR A 538 17.00 7.96 -21.79
N LEU A 539 18.25 8.35 -22.02
CA LEU A 539 18.58 9.23 -23.12
C LEU A 539 18.19 8.63 -24.48
N GLU A 540 18.40 7.32 -24.67
CA GLU A 540 17.99 6.63 -25.89
C GLU A 540 16.45 6.58 -26.02
N LEU A 541 15.73 6.33 -24.93
CA LEU A 541 14.26 6.40 -24.93
C LEU A 541 13.79 7.80 -25.35
N LEU A 542 14.37 8.86 -24.78
CA LEU A 542 14.07 10.24 -25.16
C LEU A 542 14.39 10.50 -26.63
N ARG A 543 15.55 10.05 -27.12
CA ARG A 543 15.93 10.15 -28.54
C ARG A 543 14.89 9.48 -29.44
N TYR A 544 14.42 8.28 -29.09
CA TYR A 544 13.42 7.55 -29.85
C TYR A 544 12.07 8.28 -29.87
N LEU A 545 11.62 8.80 -28.72
CA LEU A 545 10.38 9.58 -28.61
C LEU A 545 10.44 10.89 -29.40
N ILE A 546 11.61 11.51 -29.51
CA ILE A 546 11.81 12.73 -30.30
C ILE A 546 11.94 12.38 -31.78
N PHE A 547 12.95 11.62 -32.21
CA PHE A 547 13.29 11.55 -33.63
C PHE A 547 12.55 10.46 -34.42
N ASP A 548 12.13 9.39 -33.75
CA ASP A 548 11.48 8.25 -34.39
C ASP A 548 9.97 8.28 -34.09
N LYS A 549 9.47 7.27 -33.37
CA LYS A 549 8.06 7.07 -33.08
C LYS A 549 7.76 7.47 -31.63
N PHE A 550 6.68 8.23 -31.42
CA PHE A 550 6.12 8.49 -30.09
C PHE A 550 5.39 7.25 -29.58
N ASP A 551 6.16 6.22 -29.23
CA ASP A 551 5.64 4.92 -28.85
C ASP A 551 5.19 4.91 -27.38
N LEU A 552 3.89 5.08 -27.17
CA LEU A 552 3.22 5.01 -25.87
C LEU A 552 2.86 3.57 -25.47
N SER A 553 3.73 2.61 -25.80
CA SER A 553 3.55 1.23 -25.33
C SER A 553 3.62 1.16 -23.80
N VAL A 554 2.93 0.18 -23.22
CA VAL A 554 2.91 -0.06 -21.77
C VAL A 554 4.33 -0.14 -21.18
N LYS A 555 5.28 -0.69 -21.94
CA LYS A 555 6.70 -0.75 -21.54
C LYS A 555 7.30 0.65 -21.40
N ASN A 556 7.18 1.50 -22.42
CA ASN A 556 7.80 2.83 -22.43
C ASN A 556 7.17 3.76 -21.39
N ILE A 557 5.84 3.73 -21.22
CA ILE A 557 5.16 4.50 -20.17
C ILE A 557 5.68 4.12 -18.78
N LYS A 558 5.93 2.82 -18.54
CA LYS A 558 6.52 2.37 -17.27
C LYS A 558 7.91 2.92 -17.05
N HIS A 559 8.77 2.93 -18.07
CA HIS A 559 10.11 3.51 -17.96
C HIS A 559 10.04 5.02 -17.64
N ILE A 560 9.16 5.76 -18.32
CA ILE A 560 8.95 7.21 -18.08
C ILE A 560 8.44 7.46 -16.66
N ASP A 561 7.46 6.68 -16.19
CA ASP A 561 6.91 6.83 -14.85
C ASP A 561 7.93 6.48 -13.76
N LEU A 562 8.73 5.43 -13.96
CA LEU A 562 9.83 5.05 -13.07
C LEU A 562 10.85 6.18 -12.93
N PHE A 563 11.21 6.79 -14.06
CA PHE A 563 12.09 7.94 -14.09
C PHE A 563 11.50 9.15 -13.39
N ALA A 564 10.22 9.46 -13.64
CA ALA A 564 9.53 10.57 -12.99
C ALA A 564 9.54 10.41 -11.46
N ARG A 565 9.35 9.19 -10.96
CA ARG A 565 9.42 8.87 -9.52
C ARG A 565 10.83 9.04 -8.95
N LEU A 566 11.86 8.62 -9.69
CA LEU A 566 13.25 8.83 -9.29
C LEU A 566 13.53 10.33 -9.12
N ILE A 567 13.21 11.14 -10.12
CA ILE A 567 13.44 12.60 -10.07
C ILE A 567 12.60 13.25 -8.96
N GLU A 568 11.38 12.80 -8.74
CA GLU A 568 10.54 13.27 -7.65
C GLU A 568 11.18 13.03 -6.27
N ILE A 569 11.71 11.82 -6.02
CA ILE A 569 12.45 11.51 -4.79
C ILE A 569 13.69 12.40 -4.67
N LEU A 570 14.47 12.54 -5.75
CA LEU A 570 15.68 13.35 -5.74
C LEU A 570 15.40 14.85 -5.54
N ASN A 571 14.24 15.35 -5.98
CA ASN A 571 13.86 16.75 -5.79
C ASN A 571 13.24 17.02 -4.41
N SER A 572 12.66 16.00 -3.79
CA SER A 572 12.06 16.12 -2.44
C SER A 572 13.10 16.27 -1.33
N VAL A 573 14.37 15.93 -1.60
CA VAL A 573 15.46 15.99 -0.63
C VAL A 573 16.46 17.06 -1.05
N SER A 574 16.81 17.95 -0.13
CA SER A 574 17.76 19.05 -0.37
C SER A 574 19.21 18.54 -0.28
N PHE A 575 19.83 18.22 -1.41
CA PHE A 575 21.27 17.95 -1.53
C PHE A 575 21.86 18.62 -2.78
N SER A 576 23.19 18.80 -2.80
CA SER A 576 23.88 19.24 -4.02
C SER A 576 23.97 18.07 -5.02
N THR A 577 23.98 18.38 -6.32
CA THR A 577 24.11 17.37 -7.38
C THR A 577 25.40 16.55 -7.24
N ALA A 578 26.49 17.17 -6.80
CA ALA A 578 27.77 16.52 -6.53
C ALA A 578 27.74 15.53 -5.34
N SER A 579 26.73 15.59 -4.46
CA SER A 579 26.56 14.58 -3.41
C SER A 579 25.93 13.29 -3.92
N LEU A 580 25.28 13.31 -5.08
CA LEU A 580 24.63 12.12 -5.68
C LEU A 580 25.58 11.24 -6.48
N THR A 581 26.74 11.78 -6.87
CA THR A 581 27.73 11.15 -7.75
C THR A 581 28.87 10.53 -6.97
N LYS A 582 29.06 10.99 -5.74
CA LYS A 582 30.07 10.49 -4.80
C LYS A 582 29.55 9.31 -4.00
N PRO A 583 30.46 8.56 -3.34
CA PRO A 583 30.07 7.47 -2.46
C PRO A 583 29.03 7.91 -1.43
N ILE A 584 28.11 7.01 -1.10
CA ILE A 584 26.95 7.28 -0.24
C ILE A 584 27.30 7.87 1.14
N THR A 585 28.55 7.71 1.58
CA THR A 585 29.13 8.31 2.79
C THR A 585 29.07 9.85 2.80
N ASN A 586 29.05 10.48 1.62
CA ASN A 586 29.04 11.95 1.49
C ASN A 586 27.63 12.57 1.62
N ILE A 587 26.57 11.76 1.67
CA ILE A 587 25.21 12.24 1.94
C ILE A 587 24.93 12.20 3.43
N SER A 588 24.30 13.27 3.95
CA SER A 588 23.89 13.30 5.35
C SER A 588 23.04 12.07 5.71
N PRO A 589 23.25 11.44 6.89
CA PRO A 589 22.50 10.27 7.33
C PRO A 589 20.97 10.43 7.18
N ILE A 590 20.45 11.61 7.51
CA ILE A 590 19.01 11.88 7.44
C ILE A 590 18.48 11.94 6.00
N SER A 591 19.24 12.51 5.07
CA SER A 591 18.86 12.56 3.65
C SER A 591 18.83 11.16 3.05
N ARG A 592 19.78 10.29 3.42
CA ARG A 592 19.79 8.88 3.01
C ARG A 592 18.54 8.15 3.48
N LEU A 593 18.17 8.34 4.75
CA LEU A 593 16.96 7.74 5.30
C LEU A 593 15.69 8.26 4.61
N LYS A 594 15.60 9.57 4.34
CA LYS A 594 14.47 10.17 3.61
C LYS A 594 14.33 9.59 2.20
N MET A 595 15.42 9.56 1.43
CA MET A 595 15.42 9.00 0.07
C MET A 595 14.96 7.55 0.08
N GLY A 596 15.57 6.74 0.95
CA GLY A 596 15.23 5.32 1.06
C GLY A 596 13.79 5.07 1.48
N LEU A 597 13.22 5.91 2.35
CA LEU A 597 11.80 5.80 2.75
C LEU A 597 10.87 6.20 1.62
N LEU A 598 11.13 7.34 0.96
CA LEU A 598 10.29 7.82 -0.14
C LEU A 598 10.28 6.83 -1.30
N SER A 599 11.43 6.25 -1.63
CA SER A 599 11.54 5.15 -2.60
C SER A 599 10.60 3.99 -2.27
N GLU A 600 10.53 3.61 -0.99
CA GLU A 600 9.65 2.55 -0.53
C GLU A 600 8.15 2.93 -0.60
N LEU A 601 7.82 4.19 -0.29
CA LEU A 601 6.46 4.72 -0.30
C LEU A 601 5.92 4.94 -1.72
N MET A 602 6.78 5.31 -2.67
CA MET A 602 6.39 5.53 -4.06
C MET A 602 5.76 4.27 -4.70
N ASN A 603 6.03 3.08 -4.17
CA ASN A 603 5.43 1.83 -4.68
C ASN A 603 3.93 1.68 -4.39
N GLY A 604 3.29 2.66 -3.75
CA GLY A 604 1.85 2.70 -3.51
C GLY A 604 1.42 2.06 -2.20
N ALA A 605 2.34 1.91 -1.25
CA ALA A 605 2.07 1.33 0.06
C ALA A 605 0.97 2.11 0.80
N LYS A 606 0.04 1.38 1.42
CA LYS A 606 -1.04 1.93 2.26
C LYS A 606 -0.68 1.91 3.75
N THR A 607 0.26 1.05 4.12
CA THR A 607 0.76 0.92 5.49
C THR A 607 2.28 0.84 5.46
N LEU A 608 2.93 1.63 6.31
CA LEU A 608 4.37 1.68 6.45
C LEU A 608 4.77 1.26 7.87
N PHE A 609 5.66 0.28 7.96
CA PHE A 609 6.32 -0.12 9.20
C PHE A 609 7.77 0.35 9.17
N VAL A 610 8.19 1.11 10.18
CA VAL A 610 9.57 1.55 10.36
C VAL A 610 10.14 0.88 11.60
N ALA A 611 11.23 0.13 11.46
CA ALA A 611 11.96 -0.45 12.58
C ALA A 611 13.16 0.42 12.98
N ASP A 612 13.33 0.60 14.28
CA ASP A 612 14.46 1.30 14.87
C ASP A 612 15.76 0.50 14.82
N ASP A 613 16.88 1.23 14.68
CA ASP A 613 18.23 0.70 14.82
C ASP A 613 18.66 0.83 16.28
N ILE A 614 18.52 -0.25 17.05
CA ILE A 614 18.90 -0.26 18.47
C ILE A 614 20.39 0.03 18.68
N THR A 615 21.23 -0.26 17.69
CA THR A 615 22.68 -0.10 17.81
C THR A 615 23.12 1.36 17.67
N ASN A 616 22.31 2.20 17.00
CA ASN A 616 22.59 3.62 16.86
C ASN A 616 21.91 4.44 17.98
N ASN A 617 22.71 5.13 18.79
CA ASN A 617 22.23 5.99 19.88
C ASN A 617 22.01 7.46 19.47
N GLU A 618 22.06 7.80 18.18
CA GLU A 618 21.85 9.16 17.67
C GLU A 618 20.38 9.59 17.75
N TYR A 619 19.92 9.88 18.96
CA TYR A 619 18.55 10.27 19.28
C TYR A 619 18.04 11.43 18.40
N ARG A 620 18.85 12.48 18.22
CA ARG A 620 18.47 13.68 17.44
C ARG A 620 18.15 13.36 15.99
N LEU A 621 18.96 12.52 15.33
CA LEU A 621 18.75 12.15 13.93
C LEU A 621 17.50 11.29 13.76
N LYS A 622 17.26 10.36 14.69
CA LYS A 622 16.03 9.56 14.72
C LYS A 622 14.79 10.43 14.90
N ASN A 623 14.82 11.34 15.88
CA ASN A 623 13.68 12.21 16.17
C ASN A 623 13.35 13.13 14.98
N GLU A 624 14.38 13.73 14.35
CA GLU A 624 14.18 14.55 13.16
C GLU A 624 13.63 13.74 11.97
N PHE A 625 14.12 12.51 11.79
CA PHE A 625 13.59 11.59 10.77
C PHE A 625 12.10 11.26 11.03
N LEU A 626 11.73 10.89 12.26
CA LEU A 626 10.36 10.53 12.60
C LEU A 626 9.40 11.69 12.36
N ARG A 627 9.74 12.90 12.84
CA ARG A 627 8.91 14.10 12.70
C ARG A 627 8.55 14.40 11.25
N ILE A 628 9.54 14.38 10.36
CA ILE A 628 9.36 14.73 8.95
C ILE A 628 8.54 13.67 8.22
N ASN A 629 8.82 12.39 8.49
CA ASN A 629 8.16 11.30 7.77
C ASN A 629 6.74 11.03 8.28
N LYS A 630 6.47 11.25 9.57
CA LYS A 630 5.11 11.18 10.13
C LYS A 630 4.19 12.17 9.41
N GLU A 631 4.62 13.43 9.26
CA GLU A 631 3.84 14.47 8.57
C GLU A 631 3.59 14.10 7.09
N PHE A 632 4.60 13.59 6.40
CA PHE A 632 4.47 13.11 5.02
C PHE A 632 3.47 11.96 4.89
N CYS A 633 3.54 10.97 5.77
CA CYS A 633 2.64 9.81 5.75
C CYS A 633 1.19 10.22 6.01
N MET A 634 0.95 11.11 6.99
CA MET A 634 -0.38 11.64 7.29
C MET A 634 -0.97 12.42 6.10
N LYS A 635 -0.18 13.31 5.47
CA LYS A 635 -0.61 14.03 4.26
C LYS A 635 -0.92 13.10 3.08
N SER A 636 -0.24 11.96 3.03
CA SER A 636 -0.38 10.96 1.97
C SER A 636 -1.43 9.87 2.27
N ASN A 637 -2.17 9.97 3.38
CA ASN A 637 -3.11 8.95 3.86
C ASN A 637 -2.48 7.55 4.03
N ILE A 638 -1.24 7.49 4.53
CA ILE A 638 -0.49 6.26 4.77
C ILE A 638 -0.47 6.00 6.29
N THR A 639 -0.97 4.82 6.70
CA THR A 639 -0.90 4.42 8.11
C THR A 639 0.55 4.15 8.49
N TYR A 640 1.01 4.81 9.55
CA TYR A 640 2.41 4.83 9.95
C TYR A 640 2.60 4.05 11.25
N THR A 641 3.56 3.13 11.31
CA THR A 641 3.92 2.37 12.51
C THR A 641 5.42 2.41 12.77
N PHE A 642 5.84 2.87 13.95
CA PHE A 642 7.25 2.89 14.36
C PHE A 642 7.51 1.84 15.45
N ILE A 643 8.55 1.03 15.29
CA ILE A 643 8.91 -0.08 16.21
C ILE A 643 10.23 0.26 16.88
N THR A 644 10.21 0.50 18.20
CA THR A 644 11.39 0.93 18.97
C THR A 644 11.37 0.37 20.39
N ASN A 645 12.50 0.43 21.07
CA ASN A 645 12.61 0.21 22.52
C ASN A 645 12.75 1.53 23.30
N ASN A 646 12.72 2.68 22.64
CA ASN A 646 12.93 3.99 23.23
C ASN A 646 11.60 4.75 23.40
N LYS A 647 11.16 4.93 24.65
CA LYS A 647 9.95 5.70 24.97
C LYS A 647 10.05 7.18 24.61
N ASP A 648 11.23 7.79 24.71
CA ASP A 648 11.39 9.23 24.48
C ASP A 648 11.17 9.57 23.01
N LEU A 649 11.51 8.66 22.07
CA LEU A 649 11.18 8.84 20.66
C LEU A 649 9.67 8.79 20.41
N ILE A 650 8.95 7.98 21.18
CA ILE A 650 7.48 7.85 21.05
C ILE A 650 6.80 9.11 21.59
N LEU A 651 7.23 9.58 22.76
CA LEU A 651 6.68 10.77 23.40
C LEU A 651 6.95 12.03 22.58
N ASP A 652 8.18 12.24 22.11
CA ASP A 652 8.58 13.44 21.34
C ASP A 652 7.90 13.54 19.97
N ASN A 653 7.40 12.43 19.42
CA ASN A 653 6.75 12.39 18.11
C ASN A 653 5.22 12.23 18.20
N ASP A 654 4.60 12.33 19.38
CA ASP A 654 3.15 12.36 19.59
C ASP A 654 2.38 11.24 18.86
N PHE A 655 2.82 9.98 18.93
CA PHE A 655 2.07 8.87 18.31
C PHE A 655 0.68 8.74 18.93
N GLU A 656 -0.35 8.47 18.12
CA GLU A 656 -1.73 8.34 18.59
C GLU A 656 -1.93 7.06 19.39
N ASN A 657 -1.49 5.93 18.85
CA ASN A 657 -1.67 4.61 19.43
C ASN A 657 -0.34 3.98 19.84
N LEU A 658 -0.33 3.27 20.95
CA LEU A 658 0.81 2.55 21.49
C LEU A 658 0.47 1.07 21.66
N PHE A 659 1.37 0.20 21.21
CA PHE A 659 1.34 -1.25 21.43
C PHE A 659 2.59 -1.64 22.21
N VAL A 660 2.41 -2.18 23.40
CA VAL A 660 3.51 -2.54 24.30
C VAL A 660 3.78 -4.04 24.20
N PHE A 661 5.03 -4.38 23.91
CA PHE A 661 5.52 -5.73 23.80
C PHE A 661 6.55 -6.04 24.87
N TYR A 662 6.45 -7.22 25.46
CA TYR A 662 7.44 -7.76 26.39
C TYR A 662 7.63 -9.25 26.12
N ASP A 663 8.89 -9.71 26.08
CA ASP A 663 9.23 -11.12 25.88
C ASP A 663 8.55 -11.73 24.61
N ASN A 664 8.59 -10.97 23.51
CA ASN A 664 7.98 -11.30 22.22
C ASN A 664 6.45 -11.47 22.23
N LYS A 665 5.76 -10.90 23.23
CA LYS A 665 4.31 -10.98 23.39
C LYS A 665 3.72 -9.57 23.48
N LEU A 666 2.55 -9.38 22.87
CA LEU A 666 1.77 -8.16 23.07
C LEU A 666 1.14 -8.23 24.47
N ILE A 667 1.33 -7.20 25.30
CA ILE A 667 0.83 -7.19 26.69
C ILE A 667 -0.23 -6.12 26.95
N GLU A 668 -0.18 -5.01 26.22
CA GLU A 668 -1.09 -3.86 26.41
C GLU A 668 -1.09 -3.00 25.14
N TYR A 669 -2.22 -2.42 24.76
CA TYR A 669 -2.28 -1.44 23.68
C TYR A 669 -3.45 -0.47 23.83
N GLY A 670 -3.33 0.72 23.24
CA GLY A 670 -4.37 1.74 23.26
C GLY A 670 -3.82 3.12 22.92
N LYS A 671 -4.49 4.19 23.34
CA LYS A 671 -3.99 5.56 23.14
C LYS A 671 -2.69 5.80 23.91
N THR A 672 -1.69 6.35 23.23
CA THR A 672 -0.34 6.54 23.80
C THR A 672 -0.35 7.33 25.11
N LYS A 673 -1.12 8.42 25.17
CA LYS A 673 -1.22 9.27 26.36
C LYS A 673 -1.83 8.55 27.56
N ASP A 674 -2.84 7.72 27.31
CA ASP A 674 -3.57 7.00 28.34
C ASP A 674 -2.71 5.87 28.90
N LEU A 675 -2.02 5.12 28.04
CA LEU A 675 -1.12 4.04 28.43
C LEU A 675 0.07 4.51 29.28
N PHE A 676 0.70 5.64 28.93
CA PHE A 676 1.81 6.17 29.74
C PHE A 676 1.35 6.80 31.06
N LYS A 677 0.11 7.30 31.12
CA LYS A 677 -0.46 7.93 32.32
C LYS A 677 -1.00 6.90 33.30
N GLN A 678 -1.66 5.86 32.80
CA GLN A 678 -2.31 4.82 33.59
C GLN A 678 -1.99 3.42 33.01
N PRO A 679 -0.73 2.96 33.12
CA PRO A 679 -0.35 1.63 32.66
C PRO A 679 -1.04 0.56 33.50
N LEU A 680 -1.81 -0.33 32.86
CA LEU A 680 -2.56 -1.36 33.57
C LEU A 680 -1.74 -2.64 33.73
N HIS A 681 -0.91 -3.00 32.74
CA HIS A 681 -0.16 -4.25 32.82
C HIS A 681 1.00 -4.12 33.84
N PRO A 682 1.12 -5.04 34.84
CA PRO A 682 2.12 -4.91 35.92
C PRO A 682 3.57 -4.81 35.43
N VAL A 683 3.88 -5.47 34.32
CA VAL A 683 5.20 -5.40 33.67
C VAL A 683 5.44 -4.00 33.11
N PHE A 684 4.45 -3.41 32.44
CA PHE A 684 4.61 -2.08 31.85
C PHE A 684 4.71 -1.00 32.93
N ARG A 685 3.89 -1.10 33.98
CA ARG A 685 3.96 -0.24 35.17
C ARG A 685 5.35 -0.28 35.83
N ARG A 686 5.88 -1.47 36.11
CA ARG A 686 7.23 -1.63 36.67
C ARG A 686 8.33 -1.09 35.76
N TRP A 687 8.18 -1.27 34.45
CA TRP A 687 9.12 -0.74 33.47
C TRP A 687 9.19 0.79 33.53
N LEU A 688 8.03 1.46 33.61
CA LEU A 688 7.94 2.91 33.73
C LEU A 688 8.55 3.42 35.04
N ASP A 689 8.36 2.67 36.13
CA ASP A 689 8.94 2.96 37.45
C ASP A 689 10.45 2.60 37.55
N ASN A 690 11.06 2.08 36.48
CA ASN A 690 12.44 1.54 36.45
C ASN A 690 12.71 0.47 37.52
N ILE A 691 11.69 -0.30 37.90
CA ILE A 691 11.80 -1.40 38.87
C ILE A 691 12.29 -2.65 38.13
N PRO A 692 13.38 -3.31 38.58
CA PRO A 692 13.92 -4.49 37.91
C PRO A 692 12.91 -5.65 37.91
N PHE A 693 12.82 -6.34 36.76
CA PHE A 693 11.97 -7.52 36.63
C PHE A 693 12.59 -8.71 37.39
N LYS A 694 11.78 -9.43 38.16
CA LYS A 694 12.14 -10.79 38.60
C LYS A 694 12.01 -11.73 37.40
N GLU A 695 12.91 -12.70 37.27
CA GLU A 695 12.77 -13.78 36.27
C GLU A 695 11.38 -14.40 36.39
N GLN A 696 10.63 -14.41 35.28
CA GLN A 696 9.31 -15.03 35.23
C GLN A 696 9.46 -16.54 35.38
N SER A 697 8.58 -17.18 36.16
CA SER A 697 8.59 -18.64 36.24
C SER A 697 8.17 -19.25 34.90
N ARG A 698 8.59 -20.49 34.60
CA ARG A 698 8.19 -21.18 33.37
C ARG A 698 6.66 -21.29 33.23
N GLU A 699 5.94 -21.43 34.35
CA GLU A 699 4.48 -21.48 34.38
C GLU A 699 3.85 -20.14 33.97
N ASP A 700 4.45 -19.00 34.38
CA ASP A 700 3.99 -17.68 33.97
C ASP A 700 4.10 -17.50 32.45
N ILE A 701 5.25 -17.88 31.86
CA ILE A 701 5.51 -17.78 30.42
C ILE A 701 4.54 -18.67 29.62
N GLU A 702 4.28 -19.90 30.08
CA GLU A 702 3.32 -20.81 29.44
C GLU A 702 1.88 -20.29 29.51
N ASN A 703 1.50 -19.63 30.61
CA ASN A 703 0.16 -19.07 30.77
C ASN A 703 -0.12 -17.93 29.79
N TYR A 704 0.87 -17.13 29.40
CA TYR A 704 0.69 -16.07 28.38
C TYR A 704 0.31 -16.61 27.00
N ALA A 705 0.56 -17.90 26.70
CA ALA A 705 0.08 -18.50 25.46
C ALA A 705 -1.46 -18.59 25.39
N PHE A 706 -2.15 -18.32 26.48
CA PHE A 706 -3.60 -18.31 26.63
C PHE A 706 -4.09 -16.95 27.13
N SER A 707 -3.36 -15.89 26.77
CA SER A 707 -3.80 -14.52 27.02
C SER A 707 -5.09 -14.23 26.24
N ASP A 708 -6.05 -13.67 26.95
CA ASP A 708 -7.28 -13.15 26.36
C ASP A 708 -7.17 -11.62 26.27
N LEU A 709 -7.98 -11.04 25.38
CA LEU A 709 -8.02 -9.61 25.10
C LEU A 709 -9.16 -8.97 25.91
N PHE A 710 -8.84 -7.99 26.75
CA PHE A 710 -9.83 -7.28 27.57
C PHE A 710 -9.73 -5.78 27.34
N GLU A 711 -10.89 -5.15 27.18
CA GLU A 711 -11.03 -3.70 27.09
C GLU A 711 -11.41 -3.16 28.48
N PHE A 712 -10.63 -2.21 29.00
CA PHE A 712 -10.84 -1.62 30.33
C PHE A 712 -11.48 -0.23 30.30
N SER A 713 -11.14 0.57 29.28
CA SER A 713 -11.71 1.90 29.04
C SER A 713 -11.59 2.21 27.54
N ASN A 714 -12.27 3.26 27.03
CA ASN A 714 -12.33 3.63 25.61
C ASN A 714 -11.00 3.44 24.86
N ASP A 715 -10.88 2.35 24.08
CA ASP A 715 -9.69 1.95 23.31
C ASP A 715 -8.41 1.60 24.13
N HIS A 716 -8.55 1.17 25.38
CA HIS A 716 -7.44 0.69 26.23
C HIS A 716 -7.60 -0.79 26.50
N PHE A 717 -6.70 -1.58 25.92
CA PHE A 717 -6.73 -3.03 25.94
C PHE A 717 -5.54 -3.64 26.69
N ILE A 718 -5.81 -4.67 27.48
CA ILE A 718 -4.80 -5.53 28.10
C ILE A 718 -4.86 -6.92 27.45
N VAL A 719 -3.67 -7.48 27.18
CA VAL A 719 -3.49 -8.85 26.71
C VAL A 719 -2.75 -9.63 27.79
N ALA A 720 -3.51 -10.35 28.62
CA ALA A 720 -2.94 -11.08 29.74
C ALA A 720 -3.76 -12.34 30.07
N PRO A 721 -3.17 -13.33 30.76
CA PRO A 721 -3.92 -14.41 31.36
C PRO A 721 -4.89 -13.91 32.42
N ASN A 722 -6.05 -14.55 32.57
CA ASN A 722 -7.09 -14.15 33.52
C ASN A 722 -6.59 -14.08 34.98
N SER A 723 -5.54 -14.83 35.34
CA SER A 723 -4.91 -14.77 36.66
C SER A 723 -4.21 -13.43 36.96
N ILE A 724 -3.73 -12.72 35.93
CA ILE A 724 -3.19 -11.36 36.07
C ILE A 724 -4.33 -10.36 36.20
N ILE A 725 -5.37 -10.54 35.39
CA ILE A 725 -6.52 -9.63 35.31
C ILE A 725 -7.31 -9.61 36.61
N LYS A 726 -7.61 -10.79 37.19
CA LYS A 726 -8.30 -10.89 38.49
C LYS A 726 -7.56 -10.17 39.63
N ARG A 727 -6.22 -10.09 39.56
CA ARG A 727 -5.40 -9.35 40.52
C ARG A 727 -5.47 -7.84 40.31
N LEU A 728 -5.60 -7.38 39.06
CA LEU A 728 -5.73 -5.96 38.72
C LEU A 728 -7.08 -5.39 39.19
N SER A 729 -8.17 -6.14 38.99
CA SER A 729 -9.53 -5.68 39.29
C SER A 729 -9.82 -5.42 40.78
N ALA A 730 -9.13 -6.09 41.72
CA ALA A 730 -9.44 -5.95 43.15
C ALA A 730 -8.84 -4.67 43.80
N ASP A 731 -7.68 -4.19 43.32
CA ASP A 731 -6.96 -3.06 43.93
C ASP A 731 -7.16 -1.73 43.16
N GLU A 732 -7.49 -1.76 41.86
CA GLU A 732 -7.53 -0.57 41.00
C GLU A 732 -8.93 0.09 40.90
N LEU A 733 -10.02 -0.65 41.15
CA LEU A 733 -11.39 -0.09 41.17
C LEU A 733 -11.59 1.01 42.23
N HIS A 734 -10.81 1.00 43.31
CA HIS A 734 -10.88 2.03 44.37
C HIS A 734 -10.18 3.35 44.02
N GLN A 735 -9.35 3.40 42.96
CA GLN A 735 -8.61 4.62 42.57
C GLN A 735 -9.17 5.31 41.32
N ILE A 736 -10.16 4.72 40.64
CA ILE A 736 -10.65 5.18 39.33
C ILE A 736 -11.94 6.05 39.42
N GLN A 737 -12.58 6.18 40.58
CA GLN A 737 -13.71 7.12 40.76
C GLN A 737 -13.26 8.38 41.52
N PRO A 738 -13.33 9.55 40.85
CA PRO A 738 -14.53 10.36 41.06
C PRO A 738 -15.11 10.97 39.76
N MET A 739 -16.44 11.16 39.77
CA MET A 739 -17.27 11.92 38.81
C MET A 739 -17.70 11.24 37.50
N ILE A 740 -18.55 10.22 37.59
CA ILE A 740 -19.75 10.14 36.74
C ILE A 740 -20.89 9.66 37.64
N GLU A 741 -21.63 10.59 38.26
CA GLU A 741 -22.99 10.31 38.68
C GLU A 741 -23.87 10.33 37.42
N THR A 742 -24.80 9.38 37.34
CA THR A 742 -25.84 9.18 36.32
C THR A 742 -25.40 8.60 34.97
N GLN A 743 -25.38 7.26 34.90
CA GLN A 743 -26.22 6.46 34.00
C GLN A 743 -26.01 4.99 34.34
N GLU A 744 -27.05 4.34 34.87
CA GLU A 744 -27.13 2.88 34.98
C GLU A 744 -27.17 2.30 33.56
N GLN A 745 -26.00 2.02 33.00
CA GLN A 745 -25.85 1.02 31.95
C GLN A 745 -25.17 -0.18 32.60
N GLU A 746 -25.79 -1.34 32.43
CA GLU A 746 -25.31 -2.64 32.91
C GLU A 746 -23.93 -2.96 32.30
N LEU A 747 -22.88 -2.46 32.95
CA LEU A 747 -21.52 -2.93 32.77
C LEU A 747 -21.48 -4.33 33.39
N THR A 748 -21.48 -5.37 32.56
CA THR A 748 -21.15 -6.74 32.99
C THR A 748 -19.87 -6.67 33.81
N THR A 749 -19.99 -6.88 35.12
CA THR A 749 -18.86 -6.75 36.02
C THR A 749 -17.82 -7.80 35.65
N ILE A 750 -16.55 -7.37 35.54
CA ILE A 750 -15.36 -8.20 35.24
C ILE A 750 -15.27 -9.46 36.15
N ASN A 751 -16.00 -9.49 37.28
CA ASN A 751 -16.15 -10.62 38.17
C ASN A 751 -16.86 -11.84 37.56
N ASP A 752 -17.62 -11.68 36.47
CA ASP A 752 -18.40 -12.76 35.84
C ASP A 752 -17.65 -13.50 34.72
N LEU A 753 -16.38 -13.16 34.46
CA LEU A 753 -15.58 -13.75 33.38
C LEU A 753 -14.84 -15.01 33.87
N GLU A 754 -15.25 -16.16 33.34
CA GLU A 754 -14.64 -17.47 33.58
C GLU A 754 -13.13 -17.47 33.27
N SER A 755 -12.33 -18.13 34.11
CA SER A 755 -10.90 -18.33 33.86
C SER A 755 -10.63 -19.77 33.40
N TYR A 756 -9.69 -19.91 32.46
CA TYR A 756 -9.20 -21.22 32.03
C TYR A 756 -8.53 -22.02 33.19
N THR A 757 -8.16 -21.35 34.29
CA THR A 757 -7.44 -21.92 35.45
C THR A 757 -8.28 -22.17 36.69
N ASP A 758 -9.47 -21.58 36.86
CA ASP A 758 -10.23 -21.70 38.12
C ASP A 758 -11.20 -22.88 38.09
N SER A 759 -11.03 -23.76 39.08
CA SER A 759 -11.89 -24.89 39.37
C SER A 759 -13.06 -24.54 40.31
N THR A 760 -13.34 -23.25 40.52
CA THR A 760 -14.42 -22.76 41.37
C THR A 760 -15.42 -22.02 40.49
N ASP A 761 -16.49 -22.73 40.20
CA ASP A 761 -17.56 -22.41 39.26
C ASP A 761 -18.36 -21.16 39.65
N THR A 762 -18.60 -20.30 38.66
CA THR A 762 -19.84 -19.52 38.55
C THR A 762 -20.34 -19.73 37.13
N MET A 763 -21.54 -20.31 36.97
CA MET A 763 -22.21 -20.33 35.68
C MET A 763 -22.53 -18.88 35.30
N ILE A 764 -22.13 -18.45 34.10
CA ILE A 764 -22.68 -17.22 33.52
C ILE A 764 -24.18 -17.49 33.31
N VAL A 765 -25.00 -16.92 34.19
CA VAL A 765 -26.45 -17.05 34.14
C VAL A 765 -26.94 -16.51 32.80
N ASN A 766 -27.80 -17.28 32.15
CA ASN A 766 -28.59 -16.86 30.99
C ASN A 766 -29.14 -15.45 31.24
N LEU A 767 -28.76 -14.47 30.42
CA LEU A 767 -29.62 -13.32 30.20
C LEU A 767 -30.85 -13.84 29.44
N ASP A 768 -31.97 -13.91 30.16
CA ASP A 768 -33.25 -14.33 29.61
C ASP A 768 -33.63 -13.49 28.39
N VAL A 769 -34.32 -14.15 27.46
CA VAL A 769 -34.63 -13.72 26.08
C VAL A 769 -35.76 -12.67 26.03
N THR A 770 -35.97 -11.87 27.07
CA THR A 770 -37.21 -11.07 27.17
C THR A 770 -37.13 -9.60 26.78
N ASP A 771 -35.95 -8.98 26.62
CA ASP A 771 -35.88 -7.54 26.27
C ASP A 771 -35.16 -7.26 24.94
N LEU A 772 -35.57 -7.94 23.87
CA LEU A 772 -35.16 -7.59 22.49
C LEU A 772 -36.24 -6.80 21.70
N ASN A 773 -37.34 -6.41 22.34
CA ASN A 773 -38.43 -5.72 21.65
C ASN A 773 -38.33 -4.18 21.67
N GLU A 774 -37.31 -3.59 22.30
CA GLU A 774 -37.08 -2.13 22.25
C GLU A 774 -35.62 -1.82 21.91
N ILE A 775 -35.15 -2.31 20.77
CA ILE A 775 -34.18 -1.55 19.99
C ILE A 775 -34.97 -1.02 18.81
N ASP A 776 -35.36 0.25 18.90
CA ASP A 776 -35.84 1.02 17.76
C ASP A 776 -34.73 0.98 16.70
N MET A 777 -34.83 0.00 15.81
CA MET A 777 -34.00 -0.12 14.63
C MET A 777 -34.41 1.03 13.73
N ASP A 778 -33.72 2.14 13.88
CA ASP A 778 -33.76 3.26 12.95
C ASP A 778 -33.49 2.71 11.54
N THR A 779 -34.57 2.49 10.80
CA THR A 779 -34.61 2.07 9.39
C THR A 779 -33.99 3.13 8.47
N GLN A 780 -33.37 4.17 9.04
CA GLN A 780 -32.83 5.34 8.36
C GLN A 780 -31.40 5.16 7.81
N ASN A 781 -30.70 4.05 8.08
CA ASN A 781 -29.30 3.93 7.64
C ASN A 781 -29.13 3.66 6.13
N ILE A 782 -30.10 2.99 5.49
CA ILE A 782 -30.09 2.78 4.04
C ILE A 782 -30.48 4.07 3.31
N THR A 783 -31.43 4.82 3.87
CA THR A 783 -31.75 6.17 3.40
C THR A 783 -30.59 7.13 3.64
N LYS A 784 -29.78 7.01 4.71
CA LYS A 784 -28.56 7.81 4.90
C LYS A 784 -27.47 7.50 3.88
N GLU A 785 -27.19 6.24 3.55
CA GLU A 785 -26.20 5.94 2.51
C GLU A 785 -26.66 6.39 1.12
N PHE A 786 -27.96 6.34 0.84
CA PHE A 786 -28.56 6.88 -0.39
C PHE A 786 -28.66 8.43 -0.39
N MET A 787 -28.93 9.04 0.77
CA MET A 787 -28.96 10.51 0.96
C MET A 787 -27.54 11.07 0.92
N ILE A 788 -26.53 10.43 1.51
CA ILE A 788 -25.12 10.83 1.40
C ILE A 788 -24.64 10.66 -0.05
N TYR A 789 -25.14 9.66 -0.78
CA TYR A 789 -24.88 9.52 -2.21
C TYR A 789 -25.52 10.65 -3.04
N ASN A 790 -26.71 11.13 -2.64
CA ASN A 790 -27.42 12.24 -3.31
C ASN A 790 -26.95 13.65 -2.87
N GLU A 791 -26.63 13.87 -1.59
CA GLU A 791 -26.08 15.13 -1.05
C GLU A 791 -24.68 15.42 -1.62
N ASN A 792 -23.92 14.38 -1.97
CA ASN A 792 -22.64 14.52 -2.69
C ASN A 792 -22.80 14.76 -4.20
N LEU A 793 -24.00 14.57 -4.77
CA LEU A 793 -24.34 15.04 -6.12
C LEU A 793 -24.73 16.53 -6.10
N ASP A 794 -25.39 16.99 -5.03
CA ASP A 794 -25.90 18.36 -4.89
C ASP A 794 -24.84 19.42 -4.58
N THR A 795 -23.61 19.04 -4.24
CA THR A 795 -22.51 20.01 -4.02
C THR A 795 -21.66 20.28 -5.27
N SER A 796 -22.00 19.66 -6.41
CA SER A 796 -21.33 19.90 -7.71
C SER A 796 -22.24 20.41 -8.82
N SER A 797 -23.49 20.71 -8.51
CA SER A 797 -24.41 21.40 -9.42
C SER A 797 -24.24 22.91 -9.29
N ILE A 798 -23.45 23.48 -10.21
CA ILE A 798 -23.66 24.88 -10.60
C ILE A 798 -25.13 25.00 -11.01
N GLU A 799 -25.85 25.87 -10.31
CA GLU A 799 -27.24 26.25 -10.54
C GLU A 799 -27.54 26.39 -12.03
N ILE A 800 -28.40 25.49 -12.54
CA ILE A 800 -29.23 25.80 -13.71
C ILE A 800 -30.66 25.65 -13.23
N ASN A 801 -31.25 26.78 -12.84
CA ASN A 801 -32.67 26.94 -12.59
C ASN A 801 -33.45 26.39 -13.80
N LEU A 802 -34.05 25.21 -13.62
CA LEU A 802 -35.19 24.75 -14.40
C LEU A 802 -36.35 24.65 -13.42
N THR A 803 -37.15 25.71 -13.45
CA THR A 803 -38.43 25.86 -12.77
C THR A 803 -39.24 24.58 -12.74
N GLU A 804 -39.66 24.21 -11.54
CA GLU A 804 -40.77 23.31 -11.26
C GLU A 804 -41.97 23.65 -12.14
N ASN A 805 -42.46 22.64 -12.85
CA ASN A 805 -43.85 22.55 -13.27
C ASN A 805 -44.23 21.07 -13.18
N GLU A 806 -44.59 20.69 -11.96
CA GLU A 806 -45.53 19.60 -11.71
C GLU A 806 -46.89 20.02 -12.30
N ASP A 807 -47.10 19.76 -13.58
CA ASP A 807 -48.40 19.44 -14.18
C ASP A 807 -48.24 19.30 -15.70
N ALA A 808 -47.85 18.08 -16.08
CA ALA A 808 -48.16 17.38 -17.34
C ALA A 808 -47.06 16.36 -17.63
N TYR A 809 -47.09 15.18 -17.00
CA TYR A 809 -46.74 13.90 -17.65
C TYR A 809 -47.06 12.65 -16.84
#